data_AF-A0A1R2CRT5-F1
#
_entry.id   AF-A0A1R2CRT5-F1
#
_cell.length_a   1.000
_cell.length_b   1.000
_cell.length_c   1.000
_cell.angle_alpha   90.00
_cell.angle_beta   90.00
_cell.angle_gamma   90.00
#
_symmetry.space_group_name_H-M   'P 1'
#
loop_
_entity.id
_entity.type
_entity.pdbx_description
1 polymer ?
#
loop_
_entity_poly.entity_id
_entity_poly.type
_entity_poly.pdbx_seq_one_letter_code
_entity_poly.pdbx_strand_id
1 'polypeptide(L)'
;MSQYIKDYYSRTILVTNDIEEVKSRADELVKKCLDKDKRFIDPDFGPNSKDPKGELAIFYPPDEAVSMQGDSSVGQYNNVAGLTMDMISWLRPKDFCKDPKKCAFVTEEDSDDEGQKSRGAKPKVKKAQGGASSLDVMQGNLGDCWFISAMALIAIRDDLFNQITCNGVFKSYESKGLYVFKMFKNCRAHYVIIDDRIPCLERARGDHFPAFARCRNPNEFWVSMFEKAYAKLNIRYINLTSGFIDEALQDLTGLAPEMLRFTPSVDVDEFWDNLKDLVYTNSLIGASLNFLGRRDYPEDEKKELQREAKMCGIQYGHAYGILDVREIKVDGENYRLLRVKNPWGKENNLEWNGSWGDNDPRWTPEMKKRYNDAGMQIPSKLDKEELVHKFGKNDNIFIMQIDDFVKYFNTLMTVRDFPDEWSGIRYFTRWNPSYGLPPKSKSWANNPGFAFELQKKTEVSIRLQQPDPRCYADARPPMKKLVLMFLVFKKDGGGPVIFNNTNIVLQSAAADSRSVSAEGDLNPGTYLVHVFTIAEGVFSDCYLSIYFNCKKTEINFEDKSWEIILEEEEEEEKKTRRPKSQARMKSIGKKVEAKLDETQEIQVETEDTKDNLEVVIKDHAALELECEVTMCNLFGLNFNDYKNFQNLPKDKQVLMADGYSAPIGVVDLNDYCLGVRGVSSLISVITDTKELRVLGLKNNQINDQVILELTRKLGKFKSLEEIDVSQNPEITDRGAAALLFLAGKIPKLRRIDIAGTSVSLDLAHQILSRVNKTE
;
A
#
# COMPACT_ATOMS: atom_id res chain seq x y z
N MET A 1 -0.07 24.58 -4.91
CA MET A 1 0.37 24.56 -3.50
C MET A 1 -0.78 23.94 -2.73
N SER A 2 -0.66 22.67 -2.31
CA SER A 2 -1.73 21.97 -1.59
C SER A 2 -1.77 22.48 -0.14
N GLN A 3 -2.98 22.69 0.36
CA GLN A 3 -3.22 23.17 1.71
C GLN A 3 -2.93 22.02 2.69
N TYR A 4 -1.84 22.12 3.44
CA TYR A 4 -1.41 21.09 4.39
C TYR A 4 -2.18 21.24 5.71
N ILE A 5 -2.27 20.19 6.51
CA ILE A 5 -2.93 20.24 7.83
C ILE A 5 -2.43 21.37 8.76
N LYS A 6 -1.16 21.79 8.65
CA LYS A 6 -0.64 22.99 9.35
C LYS A 6 -1.49 24.23 9.09
N ASP A 7 -1.97 24.39 7.87
CA ASP A 7 -2.68 25.59 7.42
C ASP A 7 -4.15 25.58 7.90
N TYR A 8 -4.66 24.41 8.30
CA TYR A 8 -5.92 24.24 9.01
C TYR A 8 -5.77 24.51 10.51
N TYR A 9 -4.78 23.89 11.17
CA TYR A 9 -4.68 23.84 12.64
C TYR A 9 -3.39 24.45 13.22
N SER A 10 -2.88 25.51 12.60
CA SER A 10 -1.64 26.22 12.97
C SER A 10 -1.54 26.70 14.43
N ARG A 11 -2.68 26.84 15.12
CA ARG A 11 -2.69 27.27 16.54
C ARG A 11 -2.46 26.10 17.48
N THR A 12 -2.78 24.87 17.09
CA THR A 12 -2.84 23.70 17.98
C THR A 12 -2.09 22.45 17.48
N ILE A 13 -1.64 22.41 16.23
CA ILE A 13 -0.67 21.43 15.74
C ILE A 13 0.66 22.15 15.50
N LEU A 14 1.68 21.77 16.28
CA LEU A 14 3.06 22.21 16.09
C LEU A 14 3.86 21.09 15.43
N VAL A 15 4.79 21.45 14.54
CA VAL A 15 5.71 20.47 13.92
C VAL A 15 7.12 20.96 14.20
N THR A 16 7.65 20.47 15.31
CA THR A 16 8.86 20.93 15.98
C THR A 16 9.46 19.76 16.77
N ASN A 17 10.75 19.88 17.08
CA ASN A 17 11.43 18.98 18.02
C ASN A 17 11.65 19.65 19.40
N ASP A 18 11.29 20.93 19.55
CA ASP A 18 11.37 21.65 20.81
C ASP A 18 10.09 21.49 21.62
N ILE A 19 10.19 20.87 22.79
CA ILE A 19 9.05 20.62 23.69
C ILE A 19 8.66 21.86 24.52
N GLU A 20 9.57 22.82 24.70
CA GLU A 20 9.29 24.08 25.38
C GLU A 20 8.52 25.06 24.47
N GLU A 21 8.68 24.97 23.14
CA GLU A 21 7.81 25.65 22.16
C GLU A 21 6.35 25.19 22.34
N VAL A 22 6.13 23.87 22.41
CA VAL A 22 4.81 23.24 22.58
C VAL A 22 4.19 23.63 23.92
N LYS A 23 5.00 23.65 24.98
CA LYS A 23 4.61 24.06 26.33
C LYS A 23 4.26 25.55 26.40
N SER A 24 5.05 26.42 25.77
CA SER A 24 4.73 27.86 25.63
C SER A 24 3.40 28.08 24.90
N ARG A 25 3.11 27.29 23.85
CA ARG A 25 1.80 27.31 23.17
C ARG A 25 0.66 26.78 24.04
N ALA A 26 0.85 25.70 24.78
CA ALA A 26 -0.14 25.20 25.73
C ALA A 26 -0.46 26.26 26.81
N ASP A 27 0.58 26.92 27.32
CA ASP A 27 0.49 28.03 28.28
C ASP A 27 -0.23 29.26 27.73
N GLU A 28 -0.12 29.55 26.44
CA GLU A 28 -0.90 30.59 25.76
C GLU A 28 -2.38 30.17 25.63
N LEU A 29 -2.62 28.95 25.18
CA LEU A 29 -3.95 28.40 24.90
C LEU A 29 -4.82 28.32 26.17
N VAL A 30 -4.29 27.84 27.31
CA VAL A 30 -5.05 27.82 28.59
C VAL A 30 -5.24 29.19 29.24
N LYS A 31 -4.67 30.27 28.66
CA LYS A 31 -4.94 31.66 29.08
C LYS A 31 -5.96 32.36 28.16
N LYS A 32 -6.03 31.98 26.88
CA LYS A 32 -6.85 32.66 25.85
C LYS A 32 -8.11 31.91 25.44
N CYS A 33 -8.14 30.58 25.53
CA CYS A 33 -9.16 29.73 24.93
C CYS A 33 -9.87 28.88 26.01
N LEU A 34 -10.64 29.53 26.88
CA LEU A 34 -11.36 28.89 27.98
C LEU A 34 -12.89 28.99 27.83
N ASP A 35 -13.59 27.99 28.35
CA ASP A 35 -15.04 28.02 28.58
C ASP A 35 -15.41 28.75 29.89
N LYS A 36 -16.74 28.82 30.14
CA LYS A 36 -17.34 29.38 31.36
C LYS A 36 -16.82 28.74 32.66
N ASP A 37 -16.42 27.48 32.60
CA ASP A 37 -15.95 26.65 33.72
C ASP A 37 -14.41 26.66 33.84
N LYS A 38 -13.75 27.53 33.05
CA LYS A 38 -12.29 27.73 32.99
C LYS A 38 -11.52 26.49 32.53
N ARG A 39 -12.15 25.66 31.68
CA ARG A 39 -11.53 24.55 30.95
C ARG A 39 -11.25 24.93 29.50
N PHE A 40 -10.23 24.32 28.90
CA PHE A 40 -9.79 24.59 27.54
C PHE A 40 -10.88 24.27 26.51
N ILE A 41 -11.06 25.18 25.55
CA ILE A 41 -11.75 24.96 24.29
C ILE A 41 -10.67 24.97 23.20
N ASP A 42 -10.56 23.86 22.48
CA ASP A 42 -9.79 23.76 21.26
C ASP A 42 -10.36 24.74 20.22
N PRO A 43 -9.61 25.77 19.81
CA PRO A 43 -10.11 26.79 18.89
C PRO A 43 -10.08 26.33 17.42
N ASP A 44 -9.49 25.17 17.15
CA ASP A 44 -9.22 24.63 15.81
C ASP A 44 -10.08 23.38 15.49
N PHE A 45 -10.41 22.55 16.47
CA PHE A 45 -11.09 21.25 16.25
C PHE A 45 -12.19 20.95 17.28
N GLY A 46 -13.28 20.33 16.84
CA GLY A 46 -14.51 20.20 17.62
C GLY A 46 -15.26 21.53 17.77
N PRO A 47 -16.28 21.64 18.65
CA PRO A 47 -17.18 22.78 18.68
C PRO A 47 -16.46 24.08 19.07
N ASN A 48 -16.47 25.07 18.19
CA ASN A 48 -15.74 26.33 18.34
C ASN A 48 -16.54 27.51 17.74
N SER A 49 -15.97 28.72 17.74
CA SER A 49 -16.68 29.93 17.27
C SER A 49 -16.96 29.99 15.77
N LYS A 50 -16.30 29.15 14.95
CA LYS A 50 -16.57 28.99 13.51
C LYS A 50 -17.46 27.79 13.19
N ASP A 51 -17.41 26.75 14.03
CA ASP A 51 -18.21 25.53 13.91
C ASP A 51 -18.86 25.23 15.28
N PRO A 52 -20.04 25.81 15.58
CA PRO A 52 -20.64 25.70 16.91
C PRO A 52 -21.18 24.30 17.26
N LYS A 53 -21.38 23.41 16.28
CA LYS A 53 -21.78 22.02 16.50
C LYS A 53 -20.59 21.05 16.54
N GLY A 54 -19.42 21.42 16.01
CA GLY A 54 -18.28 20.51 15.81
C GLY A 54 -18.48 19.57 14.62
N GLU A 55 -19.27 19.96 13.63
CA GLU A 55 -19.64 19.16 12.46
C GLU A 55 -18.45 18.90 11.52
N LEU A 56 -17.62 19.91 11.28
CA LEU A 56 -16.49 19.85 10.34
C LEU A 56 -15.31 19.03 10.87
N ALA A 57 -15.31 18.75 12.17
CA ALA A 57 -14.37 17.84 12.84
C ALA A 57 -14.74 16.36 12.64
N ILE A 58 -16.01 16.07 12.33
CA ILE A 58 -16.51 14.70 12.14
C ILE A 58 -16.70 14.39 10.65
N PHE A 59 -17.42 15.26 9.95
CA PHE A 59 -18.00 15.03 8.63
C PHE A 59 -17.31 15.88 7.53
N TYR A 60 -17.57 15.55 6.25
CA TYR A 60 -17.28 16.48 5.15
C TYR A 60 -18.26 17.67 5.21
N PRO A 61 -17.79 18.91 4.91
CA PRO A 61 -18.64 20.05 4.62
C PRO A 61 -19.76 19.71 3.62
N PRO A 62 -20.97 20.28 3.73
CA PRO A 62 -22.09 19.92 2.86
C PRO A 62 -21.84 20.15 1.36
N ASP A 63 -21.07 21.18 1.01
CA ASP A 63 -20.66 21.47 -0.36
C ASP A 63 -19.60 20.47 -0.89
N GLU A 64 -18.60 20.14 -0.07
CA GLU A 64 -17.67 19.02 -0.35
C GLU A 64 -18.44 17.71 -0.55
N ALA A 65 -19.39 17.40 0.33
CA ALA A 65 -20.20 16.18 0.26
C ALA A 65 -21.13 16.12 -0.97
N VAL A 66 -21.73 17.24 -1.38
CA VAL A 66 -22.55 17.32 -2.61
C VAL A 66 -21.71 17.06 -3.86
N SER A 67 -20.47 17.58 -3.93
CA SER A 67 -19.58 17.32 -5.07
C SER A 67 -19.24 15.83 -5.28
N MET A 68 -19.34 15.03 -4.22
CA MET A 68 -19.07 13.60 -4.24
C MET A 68 -20.29 12.77 -4.69
N GLN A 69 -21.50 13.35 -4.77
CA GLN A 69 -22.74 12.59 -5.03
C GLN A 69 -22.84 11.95 -6.42
N GLY A 70 -21.90 12.24 -7.32
CA GLY A 70 -21.79 11.63 -8.66
C GLY A 70 -20.85 10.43 -8.75
N ASP A 71 -20.09 10.08 -7.70
CA ASP A 71 -19.07 9.01 -7.75
C ASP A 71 -19.55 7.74 -7.02
N SER A 72 -20.00 6.75 -7.78
CA SER A 72 -20.48 5.46 -7.26
C SER A 72 -19.39 4.59 -6.63
N SER A 73 -18.10 4.94 -6.75
CA SER A 73 -17.01 4.25 -6.04
C SER A 73 -16.85 4.71 -4.59
N VAL A 74 -17.52 5.81 -4.20
CA VAL A 74 -17.45 6.39 -2.84
C VAL A 74 -18.73 6.05 -2.07
N GLY A 75 -18.69 4.94 -1.32
CA GLY A 75 -19.86 4.39 -0.64
C GLY A 75 -20.54 5.34 0.35
N GLN A 76 -21.80 5.70 0.04
CA GLN A 76 -22.78 6.41 0.89
C GLN A 76 -22.27 7.66 1.64
N TYR A 77 -22.51 8.81 1.02
CA TYR A 77 -22.08 10.15 1.40
C TYR A 77 -22.32 10.53 2.87
N ASN A 78 -21.24 10.96 3.54
CA ASN A 78 -21.20 11.35 4.96
C ASN A 78 -21.75 10.32 5.97
N ASN A 79 -22.03 9.08 5.53
CA ASN A 79 -22.73 8.08 6.34
C ASN A 79 -21.76 7.37 7.30
N VAL A 80 -21.34 8.06 8.37
CA VAL A 80 -20.54 7.47 9.46
C VAL A 80 -21.44 6.54 10.28
N ALA A 81 -21.70 5.35 9.72
CA ALA A 81 -22.57 4.30 10.25
C ALA A 81 -23.95 4.78 10.75
N GLY A 82 -24.64 5.61 9.95
CA GLY A 82 -25.99 6.10 10.22
C GLY A 82 -26.08 7.37 11.06
N LEU A 83 -24.95 7.91 11.55
CA LEU A 83 -24.95 9.06 12.44
C LEU A 83 -25.22 10.38 11.70
N THR A 84 -26.05 11.22 12.29
CA THR A 84 -26.24 12.63 11.92
C THR A 84 -25.84 13.54 13.08
N MET A 85 -25.53 14.81 12.80
CA MET A 85 -25.10 15.76 13.86
C MET A 85 -26.11 15.95 14.99
N ASP A 86 -27.40 15.75 14.74
CA ASP A 86 -28.44 15.90 15.77
C ASP A 86 -28.55 14.67 16.70
N MET A 87 -27.78 13.60 16.43
CA MET A 87 -27.57 12.47 17.35
C MET A 87 -26.35 12.65 18.27
N ILE A 88 -25.50 13.66 18.02
CA ILE A 88 -24.16 13.77 18.62
C ILE A 88 -24.10 14.94 19.61
N SER A 89 -23.83 14.63 20.87
CA SER A 89 -23.50 15.62 21.91
C SER A 89 -22.01 15.60 22.21
N TRP A 90 -21.34 16.75 22.12
CA TRP A 90 -19.93 16.89 22.49
C TRP A 90 -19.76 17.11 23.99
N LEU A 91 -19.41 16.04 24.71
CA LEU A 91 -19.38 15.98 26.17
C LEU A 91 -17.96 15.88 26.73
N ARG A 92 -17.71 16.42 27.93
CA ARG A 92 -16.43 16.20 28.64
C ARG A 92 -16.52 14.89 29.44
N PRO A 93 -15.40 14.29 29.90
CA PRO A 93 -15.41 12.91 30.39
C PRO A 93 -16.33 12.68 31.59
N LYS A 94 -16.43 13.67 32.50
CA LYS A 94 -17.32 13.60 33.67
C LYS A 94 -18.82 13.56 33.34
N ASP A 95 -19.19 13.83 32.08
CA ASP A 95 -20.57 13.86 31.62
C ASP A 95 -20.98 12.54 30.92
N PHE A 96 -20.02 11.67 30.56
CA PHE A 96 -20.26 10.34 29.99
C PHE A 96 -19.62 9.17 30.78
N CYS A 97 -18.66 9.42 31.67
CA CYS A 97 -18.12 8.41 32.59
C CYS A 97 -19.20 7.89 33.55
N LYS A 98 -19.24 6.57 33.77
CA LYS A 98 -20.23 5.90 34.63
C LYS A 98 -20.19 6.37 36.10
N ASP A 99 -19.00 6.65 36.61
CA ASP A 99 -18.77 7.34 37.89
C ASP A 99 -17.83 8.55 37.66
N PRO A 100 -18.37 9.79 37.66
CA PRO A 100 -17.60 11.02 37.49
C PRO A 100 -16.50 11.28 38.54
N LYS A 101 -16.45 10.49 39.63
CA LYS A 101 -15.38 10.52 40.65
C LYS A 101 -14.25 9.53 40.36
N LYS A 102 -14.54 8.41 39.69
CA LYS A 102 -13.53 7.45 39.18
C LYS A 102 -13.02 7.81 37.78
N CYS A 103 -13.72 8.69 37.08
CA CYS A 103 -13.40 9.14 35.73
C CYS A 103 -11.95 9.68 35.61
N ALA A 104 -11.10 8.96 34.88
CA ALA A 104 -9.68 9.26 34.69
C ALA A 104 -9.25 8.97 33.25
N PHE A 105 -8.14 9.55 32.79
CA PHE A 105 -7.64 9.31 31.42
C PHE A 105 -7.35 7.80 31.23
N VAL A 106 -6.50 7.28 32.12
CA VAL A 106 -6.28 5.86 32.44
C VAL A 106 -6.53 5.72 33.95
N THR A 107 -7.12 4.62 34.44
CA THR A 107 -7.31 4.38 35.88
C THR A 107 -6.14 3.62 36.51
N GLU A 108 -5.91 3.82 37.80
CA GLU A 108 -5.12 2.87 38.59
C GLU A 108 -5.96 1.61 38.83
N GLU A 109 -5.39 0.41 38.64
CA GLU A 109 -6.13 -0.86 38.59
C GLU A 109 -7.07 -1.10 39.79
N ASP A 110 -8.36 -0.88 39.56
CA ASP A 110 -9.44 -1.57 40.28
C ASP A 110 -9.29 -3.07 39.99
N SER A 111 -8.95 -3.86 41.00
CA SER A 111 -8.85 -5.31 40.86
C SER A 111 -10.24 -5.93 40.75
N ASP A 112 -10.64 -6.27 39.53
CA ASP A 112 -11.90 -6.95 39.15
C ASP A 112 -11.98 -8.39 39.72
N ASP A 113 -12.05 -8.51 41.04
CA ASP A 113 -12.26 -9.79 41.74
C ASP A 113 -13.13 -9.60 43.01
N GLU A 114 -14.46 -9.56 42.81
CA GLU A 114 -15.43 -9.80 43.90
C GLU A 114 -15.49 -11.31 44.26
N GLY A 115 -14.31 -11.90 44.54
CA GLY A 115 -14.10 -13.35 44.70
C GLY A 115 -13.28 -13.70 45.95
N GLN A 116 -13.98 -14.09 47.02
CA GLN A 116 -13.46 -14.84 48.18
C GLN A 116 -12.17 -14.33 48.87
N LYS A 117 -12.33 -13.69 50.04
CA LYS A 117 -11.22 -13.42 50.98
C LYS A 117 -10.63 -14.69 51.59
N SER A 118 -9.65 -15.31 50.93
CA SER A 118 -8.77 -16.30 51.56
C SER A 118 -7.79 -15.60 52.53
N ARG A 119 -7.46 -16.25 53.65
CA ARG A 119 -6.56 -15.69 54.69
C ARG A 119 -5.19 -16.38 54.65
N GLY A 120 -4.17 -15.67 54.15
CA GLY A 120 -2.77 -15.99 54.41
C GLY A 120 -1.91 -16.17 53.16
N ALA A 121 -1.23 -15.10 52.74
CA ALA A 121 -0.18 -15.14 51.72
C ALA A 121 0.97 -14.18 52.07
N LYS A 122 2.10 -14.35 51.37
CA LYS A 122 3.40 -13.70 51.62
C LYS A 122 3.41 -12.20 51.21
N PRO A 123 4.45 -11.40 51.58
CA PRO A 123 4.38 -9.94 51.44
C PRO A 123 4.13 -9.47 50.01
N LYS A 124 3.38 -8.38 49.90
CA LYS A 124 2.93 -7.81 48.62
C LYS A 124 4.10 -7.48 47.71
N VAL A 125 4.05 -8.00 46.48
CA VAL A 125 4.67 -7.34 45.32
C VAL A 125 4.13 -5.90 45.27
N LYS A 126 4.95 -4.93 44.83
CA LYS A 126 4.42 -3.59 44.56
C LYS A 126 3.33 -3.74 43.50
N LYS A 127 2.10 -3.28 43.79
CA LYS A 127 1.06 -3.15 42.76
C LYS A 127 1.66 -2.38 41.58
N ALA A 128 1.36 -2.82 40.35
CA ALA A 128 1.59 -2.00 39.19
C ALA A 128 0.87 -0.65 39.37
N GLN A 129 1.44 0.42 38.80
CA GLN A 129 0.64 1.59 38.50
C GLN A 129 -0.22 1.22 37.30
N GLY A 130 -1.53 1.48 37.36
CA GLY A 130 -2.41 1.16 36.24
C GLY A 130 -1.97 1.90 34.98
N GLY A 131 -1.97 1.18 33.87
CA GLY A 131 -1.53 1.64 32.56
C GLY A 131 -2.56 1.26 31.51
N ALA A 132 -2.45 1.87 30.32
CA ALA A 132 -3.30 1.53 29.19
C ALA A 132 -3.14 0.03 28.83
N SER A 133 -4.26 -0.66 28.64
CA SER A 133 -4.28 -2.07 28.25
C SER A 133 -4.81 -2.25 26.83
N SER A 134 -4.27 -3.25 26.13
CA SER A 134 -4.85 -3.76 24.88
C SER A 134 -6.33 -4.19 25.05
N LEU A 135 -6.75 -4.57 26.27
CA LEU A 135 -8.11 -4.95 26.62
C LEU A 135 -9.10 -3.77 26.70
N ASP A 136 -8.61 -2.54 26.89
CA ASP A 136 -9.47 -1.35 26.93
C ASP A 136 -10.00 -0.99 25.55
N VAL A 137 -9.20 -1.26 24.52
CA VAL A 137 -9.43 -0.79 23.16
C VAL A 137 -10.64 -1.50 22.54
N MET A 138 -11.72 -0.73 22.35
CA MET A 138 -12.92 -1.12 21.61
C MET A 138 -13.24 -0.07 20.54
N GLN A 139 -13.26 -0.49 19.28
CA GLN A 139 -13.72 0.32 18.15
C GLN A 139 -15.22 0.68 18.30
N GLY A 140 -15.59 1.90 17.88
CA GLY A 140 -16.98 2.35 17.80
C GLY A 140 -17.53 2.34 16.38
N ASN A 141 -18.36 3.33 16.05
CA ASN A 141 -19.13 3.37 14.80
C ASN A 141 -18.35 3.88 13.56
N LEU A 142 -17.01 3.95 13.63
CA LEU A 142 -16.14 4.46 12.57
C LEU A 142 -15.43 3.32 11.82
N GLY A 143 -15.13 3.52 10.52
CA GLY A 143 -14.50 2.51 9.65
C GLY A 143 -12.96 2.47 9.75
N ASP A 144 -12.41 2.65 10.94
CA ASP A 144 -10.98 2.93 11.20
C ASP A 144 -10.25 1.81 11.96
N CYS A 145 -10.71 0.56 11.81
CA CYS A 145 -10.16 -0.61 12.50
C CYS A 145 -8.63 -0.77 12.40
N TRP A 146 -8.01 -0.30 11.31
CA TRP A 146 -6.56 -0.24 11.12
C TRP A 146 -5.85 0.59 12.20
N PHE A 147 -6.40 1.76 12.52
CA PHE A 147 -5.88 2.65 13.56
C PHE A 147 -6.23 2.15 14.96
N ILE A 148 -7.43 1.58 15.17
CA ILE A 148 -7.80 1.02 16.48
C ILE A 148 -6.99 -0.24 16.83
N SER A 149 -6.67 -1.09 15.84
CA SER A 149 -5.71 -2.20 16.02
C SER A 149 -4.28 -1.71 16.28
N ALA A 150 -3.84 -0.66 15.59
CA ALA A 150 -2.56 -0.01 15.91
C ALA A 150 -2.55 0.54 17.34
N MET A 151 -3.64 1.13 17.83
CA MET A 151 -3.77 1.63 19.20
C MET A 151 -3.68 0.50 20.25
N ALA A 152 -4.30 -0.65 19.98
CA ALA A 152 -4.18 -1.84 20.84
C ALA A 152 -2.75 -2.41 20.87
N LEU A 153 -1.99 -2.27 19.78
CA LEU A 153 -0.56 -2.61 19.70
C LEU A 153 0.33 -1.57 20.39
N ILE A 154 -0.04 -0.28 20.42
CA ILE A 154 0.66 0.72 21.26
C ILE A 154 0.46 0.42 22.75
N ALA A 155 -0.72 -0.05 23.16
CA ALA A 155 -1.03 -0.30 24.58
C ALA A 155 -0.14 -1.40 25.23
N ILE A 156 0.40 -2.34 24.46
CA ILE A 156 1.37 -3.33 25.00
C ILE A 156 2.80 -2.76 25.16
N ARG A 157 3.09 -1.57 24.62
CA ARG A 157 4.38 -0.85 24.70
C ARG A 157 4.23 0.43 25.51
N ASP A 158 4.37 0.34 26.84
CA ASP A 158 4.22 1.50 27.72
C ASP A 158 5.19 2.64 27.39
N ASP A 159 6.38 2.34 26.89
CA ASP A 159 7.35 3.34 26.43
C ASP A 159 6.82 4.15 25.23
N LEU A 160 6.22 3.48 24.24
CA LEU A 160 5.60 4.13 23.08
C LEU A 160 4.33 4.88 23.49
N PHE A 161 3.49 4.29 24.34
CA PHE A 161 2.30 4.96 24.89
C PHE A 161 2.66 6.24 25.65
N ASN A 162 3.69 6.19 26.50
CA ASN A 162 4.18 7.35 27.27
C ASN A 162 4.85 8.40 26.37
N GLN A 163 5.59 7.98 25.33
CA GLN A 163 6.13 8.87 24.31
C GLN A 163 5.02 9.64 23.57
N ILE A 164 3.96 8.94 23.16
CA ILE A 164 2.88 9.51 22.37
C ILE A 164 1.99 10.41 23.23
N THR A 165 1.61 9.97 24.44
CA THR A 165 0.82 10.79 25.39
C THR A 165 1.63 11.90 26.07
N CYS A 166 2.94 12.00 25.78
CA CYS A 166 3.86 12.95 26.41
C CYS A 166 3.78 12.91 27.95
N ASN A 167 3.71 11.70 28.51
CA ASN A 167 3.36 11.51 29.92
C ASN A 167 4.35 12.21 30.86
N GLY A 168 3.85 12.67 32.01
CA GLY A 168 4.56 13.55 32.94
C GLY A 168 4.68 15.01 32.48
N VAL A 169 4.97 15.27 31.20
CA VAL A 169 5.27 16.64 30.70
C VAL A 169 4.06 17.56 30.76
N PHE A 170 2.92 17.12 30.22
CA PHE A 170 1.70 17.95 30.15
C PHE A 170 0.63 17.59 31.20
N LYS A 171 0.99 16.75 32.19
CA LYS A 171 0.05 16.21 33.20
C LYS A 171 -0.71 17.28 33.99
N SER A 172 -0.09 18.44 34.22
CA SER A 172 -0.71 19.59 34.90
C SER A 172 -1.88 20.20 34.11
N TYR A 173 -1.86 20.13 32.78
CA TYR A 173 -2.87 20.72 31.89
C TYR A 173 -4.16 19.88 31.80
N GLU A 174 -4.16 18.61 32.22
CA GLU A 174 -5.36 17.76 32.32
C GLU A 174 -6.43 18.41 33.23
N SER A 175 -6.00 19.09 34.29
CA SER A 175 -6.87 19.86 35.19
C SER A 175 -7.62 21.00 34.48
N LYS A 176 -7.05 21.51 33.38
CA LYS A 176 -7.68 22.46 32.46
C LYS A 176 -8.41 21.79 31.31
N GLY A 177 -8.31 20.47 31.15
CA GLY A 177 -8.89 19.76 30.02
C GLY A 177 -8.14 20.01 28.70
N LEU A 178 -6.84 20.32 28.76
CA LEU A 178 -5.94 20.34 27.61
C LEU A 178 -5.03 19.12 27.66
N TYR A 179 -4.92 18.42 26.53
CA TYR A 179 -4.09 17.23 26.34
C TYR A 179 -3.19 17.42 25.11
N VAL A 180 -2.03 16.78 25.10
CA VAL A 180 -1.03 16.91 24.02
C VAL A 180 -0.54 15.53 23.61
N PHE A 181 -0.61 15.23 22.31
CA PHE A 181 -0.13 13.97 21.75
C PHE A 181 1.02 14.22 20.76
N LYS A 182 2.09 13.42 20.82
CA LYS A 182 3.22 13.44 19.89
C LYS A 182 3.09 12.29 18.90
N MET A 183 3.10 12.61 17.61
CA MET A 183 2.92 11.67 16.50
C MET A 183 3.96 11.98 15.41
N PHE A 184 4.28 11.04 14.52
CA PHE A 184 5.39 11.09 13.56
C PHE A 184 4.96 11.12 12.09
N LYS A 185 3.86 11.83 11.78
CA LYS A 185 3.32 11.90 10.42
C LYS A 185 4.31 12.48 9.41
N ASN A 186 4.42 11.83 8.25
CA ASN A 186 5.29 12.25 7.13
C ASN A 186 6.74 12.52 7.58
N CYS A 187 7.30 11.57 8.34
CA CYS A 187 8.67 11.57 8.88
C CYS A 187 9.05 12.75 9.80
N ARG A 188 8.08 13.50 10.36
CA ARG A 188 8.32 14.65 11.26
C ARG A 188 7.48 14.56 12.52
N ALA A 189 8.04 14.98 13.66
CA ALA A 189 7.28 15.07 14.91
C ALA A 189 6.19 16.16 14.81
N HIS A 190 4.95 15.77 15.08
CA HIS A 190 3.75 16.60 15.16
C HIS A 190 3.23 16.52 16.61
N TYR A 191 3.17 17.65 17.30
CA TYR A 191 2.52 17.78 18.60
C TYR A 191 1.11 18.32 18.41
N VAL A 192 0.12 17.49 18.74
CA VAL A 192 -1.31 17.73 18.54
C VAL A 192 -1.95 18.07 19.89
N ILE A 193 -2.33 19.33 20.06
CA ILE A 193 -3.03 19.84 21.23
C ILE A 193 -4.54 19.70 21.01
N ILE A 194 -5.27 19.10 21.97
CA ILE A 194 -6.74 18.97 21.96
C ILE A 194 -7.34 19.30 23.32
N ASP A 195 -8.65 19.62 23.32
CA ASP A 195 -9.47 19.61 24.55
C ASP A 195 -10.11 18.24 24.82
N ASP A 196 -10.71 18.06 26.00
CA ASP A 196 -11.34 16.80 26.43
C ASP A 196 -12.81 16.60 26.04
N ARG A 197 -13.37 17.37 25.10
CA ARG A 197 -14.73 17.13 24.59
C ARG A 197 -14.73 16.00 23.55
N ILE A 198 -15.51 14.95 23.76
CA ILE A 198 -15.65 13.79 22.89
C ILE A 198 -17.05 13.79 22.25
N PRO A 199 -17.21 13.41 20.96
CA PRO A 199 -18.54 13.19 20.38
C PRO A 199 -19.18 11.95 21.00
N CYS A 200 -20.32 12.13 21.66
CA CYS A 200 -21.07 11.09 22.36
C CYS A 200 -22.48 10.92 21.79
N LEU A 201 -23.00 9.69 21.92
CA LEU A 201 -24.39 9.32 21.65
C LEU A 201 -25.13 9.09 22.97
N GLU A 202 -26.44 9.31 22.97
CA GLU A 202 -27.33 8.98 24.09
C GLU A 202 -27.87 7.54 23.93
N ARG A 203 -27.93 6.76 25.02
CA ARG A 203 -28.66 5.47 25.04
C ARG A 203 -30.13 5.71 25.40
N ALA A 204 -31.00 4.75 25.06
CA ALA A 204 -32.43 4.75 25.40
C ALA A 204 -32.79 4.78 26.92
N ARG A 205 -31.81 4.97 27.82
CA ARG A 205 -32.00 5.18 29.26
C ARG A 205 -31.45 6.54 29.76
N GLY A 206 -31.00 7.41 28.85
CA GLY A 206 -30.41 8.72 29.16
C GLY A 206 -28.89 8.71 29.46
N ASP A 207 -28.25 7.54 29.55
CA ASP A 207 -26.80 7.44 29.74
C ASP A 207 -26.05 7.65 28.42
N HIS A 208 -25.01 8.48 28.44
CA HIS A 208 -24.21 8.84 27.27
C HIS A 208 -22.95 7.98 27.14
N PHE A 209 -22.41 7.84 25.91
CA PHE A 209 -21.17 7.11 25.63
C PHE A 209 -20.50 7.65 24.36
N PRO A 210 -19.16 7.51 24.18
CA PRO A 210 -18.49 7.93 22.95
C PRO A 210 -19.05 7.24 21.70
N ALA A 211 -19.28 8.03 20.64
CA ALA A 211 -19.83 7.57 19.36
C ALA A 211 -18.84 6.66 18.59
N PHE A 212 -17.55 6.94 18.76
CA PHE A 212 -16.44 6.26 18.11
C PHE A 212 -15.70 5.39 19.16
N ALA A 213 -14.41 5.15 19.02
CA ALA A 213 -13.66 4.24 19.89
C ALA A 213 -13.71 4.68 21.36
N ARG A 214 -13.75 3.69 22.27
CA ARG A 214 -13.94 3.90 23.71
C ARG A 214 -13.21 2.85 24.54
N CYS A 215 -12.87 3.22 25.77
CA CYS A 215 -12.35 2.28 26.74
C CYS A 215 -13.42 1.29 27.19
N ARG A 216 -13.00 0.05 27.47
CA ARG A 216 -13.82 -1.01 28.08
C ARG A 216 -14.24 -0.69 29.50
N ASN A 217 -13.35 -0.08 30.28
CA ASN A 217 -13.68 0.55 31.54
C ASN A 217 -14.49 1.84 31.27
N PRO A 218 -15.78 1.93 31.66
CA PRO A 218 -16.62 3.10 31.36
C PRO A 218 -16.30 4.31 32.26
N ASN A 219 -15.18 4.28 32.99
CA ASN A 219 -14.58 5.41 33.70
C ASN A 219 -13.26 5.87 33.05
N GLU A 220 -12.85 5.27 31.94
CA GLU A 220 -11.67 5.68 31.17
C GLU A 220 -12.04 6.33 29.85
N PHE A 221 -11.14 7.17 29.36
CA PHE A 221 -11.36 7.93 28.12
C PHE A 221 -10.10 8.14 27.26
N TRP A 222 -8.97 7.48 27.59
CA TRP A 222 -7.73 7.61 26.80
C TRP A 222 -7.93 7.22 25.33
N VAL A 223 -8.65 6.12 25.05
CA VAL A 223 -8.92 5.63 23.68
C VAL A 223 -9.60 6.71 22.84
N SER A 224 -10.70 7.29 23.32
CA SER A 224 -11.46 8.33 22.61
C SER A 224 -10.66 9.63 22.42
N MET A 225 -9.79 9.97 23.37
CA MET A 225 -8.90 11.14 23.26
C MET A 225 -7.78 10.93 22.24
N PHE A 226 -7.23 9.72 22.19
CA PHE A 226 -6.15 9.34 21.29
C PHE A 226 -6.67 9.28 19.84
N GLU A 227 -7.86 8.71 19.65
CA GLU A 227 -8.61 8.75 18.39
C GLU A 227 -8.96 10.19 17.99
N LYS A 228 -9.44 11.05 18.91
CA LYS A 228 -9.67 12.48 18.63
C LYS A 228 -8.39 13.19 18.14
N ALA A 229 -7.25 12.92 18.78
CA ALA A 229 -5.97 13.51 18.37
C ALA A 229 -5.55 13.04 16.97
N TYR A 230 -5.75 11.76 16.64
CA TYR A 230 -5.43 11.24 15.31
C TYR A 230 -6.43 11.69 14.23
N ALA A 231 -7.73 11.77 14.54
CA ALA A 231 -8.75 12.37 13.68
C ALA A 231 -8.39 13.82 13.34
N LYS A 232 -7.98 14.60 14.34
CA LYS A 232 -7.47 15.96 14.14
C LYS A 232 -6.22 15.98 13.26
N LEU A 233 -5.25 15.08 13.48
CA LEU A 233 -4.04 14.93 12.65
C LEU A 233 -4.34 14.45 11.20
N ASN A 234 -5.57 14.04 10.92
CA ASN A 234 -6.08 13.68 9.60
C ASN A 234 -7.27 14.56 9.17
N ILE A 235 -7.37 15.78 9.73
CA ILE A 235 -8.36 16.83 9.40
C ILE A 235 -9.80 16.55 9.89
N ARG A 236 -10.26 15.30 9.99
CA ARG A 236 -11.61 14.94 10.48
C ARG A 236 -11.74 13.45 10.78
N TYR A 237 -12.67 13.05 11.65
CA TYR A 237 -12.92 11.62 11.96
C TYR A 237 -13.22 10.80 10.70
N ILE A 238 -14.06 11.28 9.78
CA ILE A 238 -14.38 10.52 8.56
C ILE A 238 -13.16 10.22 7.66
N ASN A 239 -12.09 11.00 7.72
CA ASN A 239 -10.84 10.73 6.99
C ASN A 239 -10.05 9.53 7.57
N LEU A 240 -10.37 9.04 8.77
CA LEU A 240 -9.82 7.79 9.30
C LEU A 240 -10.49 6.54 8.70
N THR A 241 -11.56 6.70 7.91
CA THR A 241 -12.23 5.57 7.26
C THR A 241 -11.29 4.89 6.25
N SER A 242 -10.98 3.61 6.50
CA SER A 242 -10.04 2.77 5.73
C SER A 242 -8.55 3.17 5.79
N GLY A 243 -7.69 2.16 5.86
CA GLY A 243 -6.23 2.29 5.96
C GLY A 243 -5.56 0.96 6.28
N PHE A 244 -4.25 1.00 6.55
CA PHE A 244 -3.43 -0.17 6.88
C PHE A 244 -2.67 0.05 8.19
N ILE A 245 -2.49 -1.02 8.97
CA ILE A 245 -2.04 -0.92 10.39
C ILE A 245 -0.64 -0.30 10.49
N ASP A 246 0.24 -0.57 9.53
CA ASP A 246 1.57 0.01 9.38
C ASP A 246 1.54 1.54 9.16
N GLU A 247 0.54 2.08 8.44
CA GLU A 247 0.39 3.53 8.26
C GLU A 247 0.10 4.24 9.60
N ALA A 248 -0.71 3.62 10.45
CA ALA A 248 -1.04 4.13 11.78
C ALA A 248 0.13 3.93 12.75
N LEU A 249 0.69 2.73 12.82
CA LEU A 249 1.85 2.43 13.68
C LEU A 249 3.04 3.34 13.35
N GLN A 250 3.30 3.62 12.08
CA GLN A 250 4.34 4.59 11.69
C GLN A 250 3.98 6.01 12.18
N ASP A 251 2.76 6.48 11.92
CA ASP A 251 2.31 7.81 12.35
C ASP A 251 2.30 7.97 13.88
N LEU A 252 2.18 6.88 14.63
CA LEU A 252 2.22 6.88 16.09
C LEU A 252 3.67 6.85 16.62
N THR A 253 4.51 5.98 16.08
CA THR A 253 5.82 5.64 16.68
C THR A 253 7.02 6.33 16.02
N GLY A 254 6.96 6.57 14.71
CA GLY A 254 8.11 6.96 13.88
C GLY A 254 9.01 5.81 13.42
N LEU A 255 8.70 4.55 13.80
CA LEU A 255 9.39 3.32 13.42
C LEU A 255 9.22 2.97 11.94
N ALA A 256 9.91 1.93 11.46
CA ALA A 256 9.98 1.58 10.05
C ALA A 256 8.82 0.66 9.61
N PRO A 257 7.90 1.10 8.73
CA PRO A 257 6.78 0.26 8.29
C PRO A 257 7.20 -0.80 7.27
N GLU A 258 6.50 -1.92 7.31
CA GLU A 258 6.60 -3.07 6.42
C GLU A 258 5.21 -3.66 6.16
N MET A 259 4.98 -4.13 4.93
CA MET A 259 3.78 -4.89 4.56
C MET A 259 4.19 -6.13 3.77
N LEU A 260 4.01 -7.30 4.37
CA LEU A 260 4.28 -8.61 3.74
C LEU A 260 2.96 -9.25 3.31
N ARG A 261 2.85 -9.60 2.03
CA ARG A 261 1.71 -10.34 1.48
C ARG A 261 2.17 -11.76 1.13
N PHE A 262 1.42 -12.76 1.61
CA PHE A 262 1.83 -14.16 1.55
C PHE A 262 0.65 -15.07 1.18
N THR A 263 0.95 -16.24 0.59
CA THR A 263 -0.02 -17.30 0.29
C THR A 263 -0.01 -18.35 1.41
N PRO A 264 -1.04 -19.23 1.50
CA PRO A 264 -0.98 -20.43 2.32
C PRO A 264 0.08 -21.46 1.89
N SER A 265 0.84 -21.17 0.82
CA SER A 265 2.00 -21.93 0.35
C SER A 265 3.33 -21.28 0.71
N VAL A 266 3.35 -20.39 1.71
CA VAL A 266 4.57 -19.84 2.32
C VAL A 266 5.31 -20.95 3.08
N ASP A 267 6.63 -20.84 3.22
CA ASP A 267 7.36 -21.69 4.17
C ASP A 267 6.95 -21.33 5.61
N VAL A 268 6.30 -22.28 6.29
CA VAL A 268 5.72 -22.07 7.63
C VAL A 268 6.78 -22.14 8.74
N ASP A 269 7.95 -22.71 8.47
CA ASP A 269 9.10 -22.64 9.39
C ASP A 269 9.75 -21.25 9.30
N GLU A 270 10.10 -20.79 8.09
CA GLU A 270 10.71 -19.48 7.87
C GLU A 270 9.78 -18.34 8.32
N PHE A 271 8.49 -18.42 8.00
CA PHE A 271 7.50 -17.41 8.39
C PHE A 271 7.27 -17.37 9.92
N TRP A 272 7.39 -18.51 10.62
CA TRP A 272 7.31 -18.55 12.08
C TRP A 272 8.55 -17.98 12.76
N ASP A 273 9.74 -18.24 12.21
CA ASP A 273 10.99 -17.67 12.73
C ASP A 273 11.00 -16.14 12.56
N ASN A 274 10.62 -15.63 11.39
CA ASN A 274 10.41 -14.19 11.17
C ASN A 274 9.39 -13.55 12.13
N LEU A 275 8.26 -14.23 12.42
CA LEU A 275 7.28 -13.75 13.39
C LEU A 275 7.83 -13.69 14.82
N LYS A 276 8.63 -14.69 15.23
CA LYS A 276 9.30 -14.69 16.53
C LYS A 276 10.28 -13.54 16.65
N ASP A 277 11.12 -13.32 15.65
CA ASP A 277 12.13 -12.25 15.69
C ASP A 277 11.51 -10.85 15.70
N LEU A 278 10.39 -10.63 15.01
CA LEU A 278 9.60 -9.41 15.17
C LEU A 278 9.07 -9.22 16.61
N VAL A 279 8.52 -10.27 17.24
CA VAL A 279 8.04 -10.17 18.65
C VAL A 279 9.20 -10.01 19.64
N TYR A 280 10.35 -10.65 19.41
CA TYR A 280 11.53 -10.55 20.29
C TYR A 280 12.25 -9.20 20.16
N THR A 281 12.33 -8.63 18.95
CA THR A 281 12.73 -7.22 18.74
C THR A 281 11.70 -6.20 19.25
N ASN A 282 10.59 -6.66 19.85
CA ASN A 282 9.53 -5.83 20.41
C ASN A 282 8.77 -5.00 19.34
N SER A 283 8.89 -5.41 18.07
CA SER A 283 8.22 -4.81 16.90
C SER A 283 6.71 -5.05 16.96
N LEU A 284 5.92 -4.13 16.39
CA LEU A 284 4.46 -4.16 16.51
C LEU A 284 3.80 -4.70 15.24
N ILE A 285 3.17 -5.87 15.37
CA ILE A 285 2.68 -6.67 14.23
C ILE A 285 1.15 -6.66 14.17
N GLY A 286 0.61 -6.25 13.02
CA GLY A 286 -0.80 -6.37 12.66
C GLY A 286 -1.02 -7.33 11.48
N ALA A 287 -2.24 -7.83 11.33
CA ALA A 287 -2.64 -8.78 10.30
C ALA A 287 -4.02 -8.45 9.71
N SER A 288 -4.27 -8.87 8.47
CA SER A 288 -5.60 -8.85 7.86
C SER A 288 -5.81 -9.97 6.83
N LEU A 289 -7.07 -10.26 6.57
CA LEU A 289 -7.53 -11.00 5.38
C LEU A 289 -8.00 -9.98 4.33
N ASN A 290 -7.25 -9.83 3.23
CA ASN A 290 -7.57 -8.87 2.18
C ASN A 290 -7.23 -9.41 0.78
N PHE A 291 -8.23 -9.58 -0.08
CA PHE A 291 -8.06 -10.08 -1.44
C PHE A 291 -7.81 -8.96 -2.47
N LEU A 292 -7.86 -7.69 -2.07
CA LEU A 292 -7.48 -6.58 -2.94
C LEU A 292 -5.99 -6.70 -3.31
N GLY A 293 -5.73 -6.84 -4.60
CA GLY A 293 -4.40 -7.11 -5.18
C GLY A 293 -4.10 -8.61 -5.43
N ARG A 294 -4.92 -9.53 -4.93
CA ARG A 294 -4.71 -10.98 -5.09
C ARG A 294 -5.29 -11.50 -6.41
N ARG A 295 -4.46 -11.47 -7.45
CA ARG A 295 -4.72 -12.05 -8.78
C ARG A 295 -4.39 -13.54 -8.87
N ASP A 296 -3.66 -14.04 -7.88
CA ASP A 296 -3.26 -15.44 -7.66
C ASP A 296 -4.46 -16.35 -7.33
N TYR A 297 -5.50 -15.82 -6.68
CA TYR A 297 -6.69 -16.58 -6.30
C TYR A 297 -7.84 -16.45 -7.30
N PRO A 298 -8.43 -17.57 -7.77
CA PRO A 298 -9.74 -17.58 -8.44
C PRO A 298 -10.83 -16.91 -7.58
N GLU A 299 -11.77 -16.23 -8.23
CA GLU A 299 -12.74 -15.39 -7.53
C GLU A 299 -13.73 -16.17 -6.65
N ASP A 300 -14.00 -17.44 -6.99
CA ASP A 300 -14.86 -18.30 -6.19
C ASP A 300 -14.13 -18.92 -4.98
N GLU A 301 -12.83 -19.16 -5.08
CA GLU A 301 -12.00 -19.55 -3.93
C GLU A 301 -11.90 -18.42 -2.90
N LYS A 302 -11.79 -17.16 -3.34
CA LYS A 302 -11.86 -15.99 -2.44
C LYS A 302 -13.18 -15.93 -1.68
N LYS A 303 -14.32 -16.12 -2.37
CA LYS A 303 -15.65 -16.11 -1.75
C LYS A 303 -15.80 -17.24 -0.74
N GLU A 304 -15.30 -18.44 -1.07
CA GLU A 304 -15.36 -19.59 -0.18
C GLU A 304 -14.46 -19.42 1.05
N LEU A 305 -13.22 -18.97 0.86
CA LEU A 305 -12.31 -18.67 1.98
C LEU A 305 -12.82 -17.50 2.83
N GLN A 306 -13.44 -16.47 2.24
CA GLN A 306 -14.14 -15.41 2.98
C GLN A 306 -15.32 -15.95 3.80
N ARG A 307 -16.08 -16.90 3.24
CA ARG A 307 -17.23 -17.54 3.90
C ARG A 307 -16.76 -18.43 5.05
N GLU A 308 -15.73 -19.23 4.84
CA GLU A 308 -15.10 -20.10 5.85
C GLU A 308 -14.50 -19.27 6.99
N ALA A 309 -13.63 -18.30 6.67
CA ALA A 309 -13.04 -17.36 7.62
C ALA A 309 -14.12 -16.72 8.50
N LYS A 310 -15.21 -16.21 7.89
CA LYS A 310 -16.31 -15.58 8.61
C LYS A 310 -17.09 -16.55 9.52
N MET A 311 -17.31 -17.79 9.11
CA MET A 311 -17.89 -18.82 9.99
C MET A 311 -16.98 -19.09 11.20
N CYS A 312 -15.66 -19.07 11.00
CA CYS A 312 -14.66 -19.26 12.05
C CYS A 312 -14.40 -18.01 12.91
N GLY A 313 -15.08 -16.89 12.65
CA GLY A 313 -14.97 -15.62 13.41
C GLY A 313 -14.05 -14.56 12.79
N ILE A 314 -13.33 -14.88 11.70
CA ILE A 314 -12.40 -13.97 11.01
C ILE A 314 -13.13 -13.19 9.91
N GLN A 315 -13.38 -11.91 10.18
CA GLN A 315 -13.93 -10.96 9.20
C GLN A 315 -12.89 -10.56 8.13
N TYR A 316 -13.30 -10.63 6.86
CA TYR A 316 -12.62 -10.07 5.69
C TYR A 316 -12.57 -8.53 5.70
N GLY A 317 -11.46 -7.94 5.25
CA GLY A 317 -11.29 -6.48 5.17
C GLY A 317 -11.15 -5.80 6.53
N HIS A 318 -10.83 -6.58 7.57
CA HIS A 318 -10.69 -6.12 8.94
C HIS A 318 -9.25 -6.28 9.45
N ALA A 319 -8.88 -5.45 10.40
CA ALA A 319 -7.53 -5.31 10.93
C ALA A 319 -7.42 -5.92 12.33
N TYR A 320 -6.43 -6.77 12.57
CA TYR A 320 -6.18 -7.46 13.84
C TYR A 320 -4.76 -7.16 14.32
N GLY A 321 -4.55 -7.14 15.64
CA GLY A 321 -3.21 -7.05 16.24
C GLY A 321 -2.70 -8.42 16.67
N ILE A 322 -1.45 -8.77 16.35
CA ILE A 322 -0.78 -9.94 16.92
C ILE A 322 -0.05 -9.47 18.19
N LEU A 323 -0.57 -9.84 19.36
CA LEU A 323 -0.01 -9.45 20.66
C LEU A 323 1.15 -10.36 21.10
N ASP A 324 1.18 -11.58 20.57
CA ASP A 324 2.15 -12.60 20.98
C ASP A 324 2.27 -13.74 19.96
N VAL A 325 3.42 -14.40 19.97
CA VAL A 325 3.62 -15.72 19.37
C VAL A 325 4.27 -16.61 20.42
N ARG A 326 3.74 -17.82 20.61
CA ARG A 326 4.20 -18.76 21.65
C ARG A 326 4.32 -20.16 21.08
N GLU A 327 5.35 -20.87 21.53
CA GLU A 327 5.61 -22.25 21.16
C GLU A 327 5.48 -23.12 22.41
N ILE A 328 4.60 -24.13 22.38
CA ILE A 328 4.40 -25.06 23.51
C ILE A 328 4.63 -26.50 23.09
N LYS A 329 5.51 -27.18 23.81
CA LYS A 329 5.78 -28.61 23.64
C LYS A 329 4.96 -29.44 24.63
N VAL A 330 4.21 -30.44 24.16
CA VAL A 330 3.36 -31.34 24.96
C VAL A 330 3.39 -32.75 24.36
N ASP A 331 3.57 -33.77 25.20
CA ASP A 331 3.63 -35.20 24.84
C ASP A 331 4.61 -35.60 23.72
N GLY A 332 5.56 -34.71 23.40
CA GLY A 332 6.55 -34.87 22.32
C GLY A 332 6.32 -33.92 21.15
N GLU A 333 5.06 -33.58 20.89
CA GLU A 333 4.59 -32.67 19.86
C GLU A 333 4.81 -31.20 20.21
N ASN A 334 4.89 -30.34 19.20
CA ASN A 334 5.21 -28.92 19.33
C ASN A 334 4.16 -28.05 18.64
N TYR A 335 3.57 -27.09 19.35
CA TYR A 335 2.46 -26.28 18.85
C TYR A 335 2.84 -24.80 18.80
N ARG A 336 2.73 -24.22 17.60
CA ARG A 336 3.03 -22.83 17.26
C ARG A 336 1.74 -22.01 17.24
N LEU A 337 1.58 -21.13 18.22
CA LEU A 337 0.30 -20.50 18.55
C LEU A 337 0.43 -18.97 18.61
N LEU A 338 -0.44 -18.27 17.89
CA LEU A 338 -0.51 -16.81 17.86
C LEU A 338 -1.58 -16.30 18.83
N ARG A 339 -1.31 -15.19 19.51
CA ARG A 339 -2.29 -14.46 20.33
C ARG A 339 -2.78 -13.23 19.56
N VAL A 340 -4.04 -13.23 19.16
CA VAL A 340 -4.58 -12.24 18.21
C VAL A 340 -5.71 -11.43 18.86
N LYS A 341 -5.63 -10.10 18.75
CA LYS A 341 -6.65 -9.13 19.18
C LYS A 341 -7.52 -8.73 17.99
N ASN A 342 -8.83 -8.91 18.12
CA ASN A 342 -9.82 -8.18 17.33
C ASN A 342 -10.07 -6.81 18.01
N PRO A 343 -9.97 -5.67 17.31
CA PRO A 343 -10.21 -4.33 17.89
C PRO A 343 -11.68 -4.04 18.19
N TRP A 344 -12.61 -4.87 17.71
CA TRP A 344 -14.03 -4.72 18.01
C TRP A 344 -14.33 -4.92 19.51
N GLY A 345 -15.35 -4.19 19.98
CA GLY A 345 -15.90 -4.40 21.32
C GLY A 345 -16.76 -5.66 21.39
N LYS A 346 -17.03 -6.11 22.62
CA LYS A 346 -17.84 -7.32 22.94
C LYS A 346 -19.25 -7.34 22.32
N GLU A 347 -19.74 -6.20 21.84
CA GLU A 347 -21.08 -6.06 21.27
C GLU A 347 -21.26 -6.89 19.97
N ASN A 348 -20.16 -7.35 19.34
CA ASN A 348 -20.19 -8.14 18.10
C ASN A 348 -19.93 -9.66 18.25
N ASN A 349 -19.30 -10.14 19.34
CA ASN A 349 -18.98 -11.56 19.57
C ASN A 349 -18.25 -12.30 18.42
N LEU A 350 -17.17 -11.71 17.87
CA LEU A 350 -16.39 -12.31 16.76
C LEU A 350 -14.94 -12.57 17.15
N GLU A 351 -14.79 -13.62 17.97
CA GLU A 351 -13.52 -14.31 18.27
C GLU A 351 -13.39 -15.58 17.43
N TRP A 352 -12.16 -16.06 17.27
CA TRP A 352 -11.87 -17.32 16.59
C TRP A 352 -12.50 -18.52 17.31
N ASN A 353 -13.26 -19.32 16.56
CA ASN A 353 -13.97 -20.51 17.08
C ASN A 353 -13.46 -21.85 16.52
N GLY A 354 -12.43 -21.82 15.67
CA GLY A 354 -11.76 -23.01 15.15
C GLY A 354 -10.72 -23.60 16.11
N SER A 355 -9.82 -24.42 15.56
CA SER A 355 -8.77 -25.13 16.32
C SER A 355 -7.93 -24.19 17.19
N TRP A 356 -7.69 -24.59 18.43
CA TRP A 356 -7.00 -23.81 19.48
C TRP A 356 -7.71 -22.53 19.94
N GLY A 357 -8.92 -22.24 19.47
CA GLY A 357 -9.75 -21.18 20.05
C GLY A 357 -10.02 -21.38 21.54
N ASP A 358 -10.42 -20.31 22.22
CA ASP A 358 -10.52 -20.22 23.69
C ASP A 358 -11.33 -21.33 24.38
N ASN A 359 -12.32 -21.85 23.66
CA ASN A 359 -13.26 -22.87 24.12
C ASN A 359 -13.02 -24.26 23.47
N ASP A 360 -11.93 -24.44 22.71
CA ASP A 360 -11.59 -25.73 22.09
C ASP A 360 -11.32 -26.80 23.18
N PRO A 361 -12.03 -27.95 23.17
CA PRO A 361 -11.83 -29.03 24.13
C PRO A 361 -10.45 -29.69 24.07
N ARG A 362 -9.63 -29.44 23.03
CA ARG A 362 -8.22 -29.87 22.97
C ARG A 362 -7.37 -29.28 24.10
N TRP A 363 -7.73 -28.10 24.62
CA TRP A 363 -6.95 -27.41 25.65
C TRP A 363 -7.03 -28.08 27.02
N THR A 364 -6.03 -28.90 27.36
CA THR A 364 -5.87 -29.42 28.73
C THR A 364 -5.50 -28.30 29.72
N PRO A 365 -5.77 -28.45 31.04
CA PRO A 365 -5.32 -27.49 32.05
C PRO A 365 -3.80 -27.29 32.06
N GLU A 366 -3.04 -28.34 31.70
CA GLU A 366 -1.59 -28.26 31.56
C GLU A 366 -1.17 -27.45 30.32
N MET A 367 -1.82 -27.64 29.16
CA MET A 367 -1.58 -26.82 27.97
C MET A 367 -1.85 -25.34 28.27
N LYS A 368 -2.98 -25.02 28.92
CA LYS A 368 -3.33 -23.64 29.32
C LYS A 368 -2.31 -23.03 30.28
N LYS A 369 -1.74 -23.84 31.20
CA LYS A 369 -0.64 -23.43 32.07
C LYS A 369 0.66 -23.19 31.28
N ARG A 370 1.13 -24.17 30.51
CA ARG A 370 2.37 -24.09 29.70
C ARG A 370 2.34 -22.90 28.73
N TYR A 371 1.18 -22.60 28.13
CA TYR A 371 0.98 -21.44 27.24
C TYR A 371 1.16 -20.09 27.96
N ASN A 372 0.68 -19.97 29.20
CA ASN A 372 0.89 -18.76 29.99
C ASN A 372 2.30 -18.70 30.59
N ASP A 373 2.85 -19.82 31.07
CA ASP A 373 4.25 -19.92 31.52
C ASP A 373 5.23 -19.49 30.41
N ALA A 374 4.98 -19.84 29.14
CA ALA A 374 5.81 -19.46 27.99
C ALA A 374 5.75 -17.95 27.68
N GLY A 375 4.58 -17.32 27.80
CA GLY A 375 4.43 -15.88 27.57
C GLY A 375 5.20 -15.01 28.56
N MET A 376 5.28 -15.46 29.82
CA MET A 376 6.03 -14.75 30.87
C MET A 376 7.56 -14.92 30.77
N GLN A 377 8.07 -15.69 29.81
CA GLN A 377 9.50 -15.88 29.58
C GLN A 377 10.10 -14.94 28.52
N ILE A 378 9.27 -14.12 27.85
CA ILE A 378 9.71 -13.21 26.80
C ILE A 378 10.38 -11.97 27.42
N PRO A 379 11.72 -11.77 27.32
CA PRO A 379 12.44 -10.82 28.19
C PRO A 379 12.12 -9.34 27.95
N SER A 380 11.58 -9.00 26.77
CA SER A 380 11.24 -7.63 26.37
C SER A 380 9.87 -7.16 26.89
N LYS A 381 9.05 -8.04 27.47
CA LYS A 381 7.71 -7.71 27.93
C LYS A 381 7.71 -7.31 29.40
N LEU A 382 7.20 -6.12 29.69
CA LEU A 382 6.94 -5.66 31.06
C LEU A 382 5.97 -6.62 31.75
N ASP A 383 6.11 -6.78 33.07
CA ASP A 383 5.32 -7.70 33.91
C ASP A 383 3.87 -7.19 34.10
N LYS A 384 3.10 -7.20 33.00
CA LYS A 384 1.68 -6.82 32.94
C LYS A 384 0.80 -8.05 33.09
N GLU A 385 -0.22 -7.98 33.95
CA GLU A 385 -1.21 -9.05 34.09
C GLU A 385 -2.02 -9.32 32.80
N GLU A 386 -2.04 -8.39 31.83
CA GLU A 386 -2.68 -8.59 30.52
C GLU A 386 -1.97 -9.62 29.61
N LEU A 387 -0.75 -10.04 29.96
CA LEU A 387 0.00 -11.09 29.23
C LEU A 387 -0.51 -12.50 29.56
N VAL A 388 -1.15 -12.68 30.71
CA VAL A 388 -1.81 -13.93 31.09
C VAL A 388 -3.12 -14.05 30.32
N HIS A 389 -3.21 -15.02 29.41
CA HIS A 389 -4.40 -15.21 28.60
C HIS A 389 -5.52 -15.88 29.40
N LYS A 390 -6.73 -15.33 29.29
CA LYS A 390 -7.89 -15.59 30.16
C LYS A 390 -8.90 -16.51 29.48
N PHE A 391 -8.42 -17.70 29.09
CA PHE A 391 -9.16 -18.73 28.35
C PHE A 391 -10.67 -18.82 28.65
N GLY A 392 -11.49 -18.70 27.62
CA GLY A 392 -12.96 -18.79 27.71
C GLY A 392 -13.62 -17.48 28.17
N LYS A 393 -12.85 -16.38 28.27
CA LYS A 393 -13.41 -15.03 28.43
C LYS A 393 -13.49 -14.39 27.05
N ASN A 394 -14.72 -14.09 26.62
CA ASN A 394 -14.93 -13.17 25.52
C ASN A 394 -14.38 -11.79 25.94
N ASP A 395 -13.21 -11.45 25.45
CA ASP A 395 -12.50 -10.20 25.69
C ASP A 395 -11.91 -9.57 24.40
N ASN A 396 -12.15 -10.24 23.27
CA ASN A 396 -11.72 -9.99 21.90
C ASN A 396 -10.24 -10.29 21.66
N ILE A 397 -9.61 -11.10 22.52
CA ILE A 397 -8.33 -11.77 22.27
C ILE A 397 -8.58 -13.27 22.15
N PHE A 398 -8.02 -13.92 21.13
CA PHE A 398 -8.09 -15.36 20.93
C PHE A 398 -6.72 -15.97 20.62
N ILE A 399 -6.62 -17.29 20.69
CA ILE A 399 -5.46 -18.07 20.26
C ILE A 399 -5.81 -18.85 18.99
N MET A 400 -4.86 -18.97 18.05
CA MET A 400 -4.97 -19.85 16.88
C MET A 400 -3.61 -20.45 16.51
N GLN A 401 -3.60 -21.57 15.77
CA GLN A 401 -2.37 -22.19 15.26
C GLN A 401 -1.85 -21.48 14.01
N ILE A 402 -0.53 -21.54 13.77
CA ILE A 402 0.11 -20.90 12.61
C ILE A 402 -0.45 -21.38 11.26
N ASP A 403 -0.81 -22.67 11.14
CA ASP A 403 -1.38 -23.25 9.92
C ASP A 403 -2.75 -22.67 9.57
N ASP A 404 -3.62 -22.46 10.58
CA ASP A 404 -4.87 -21.72 10.41
C ASP A 404 -4.58 -20.25 10.09
N PHE A 405 -3.57 -19.64 10.70
CA PHE A 405 -3.22 -18.24 10.44
C PHE A 405 -2.77 -18.04 8.98
N VAL A 406 -1.87 -18.87 8.45
CA VAL A 406 -1.42 -18.74 7.04
C VAL A 406 -2.51 -19.10 6.03
N LYS A 407 -3.54 -19.84 6.44
CA LYS A 407 -4.75 -20.10 5.64
C LYS A 407 -5.71 -18.91 5.60
N TYR A 408 -6.08 -18.35 6.76
CA TYR A 408 -7.15 -17.33 6.86
C TYR A 408 -6.67 -15.88 6.86
N PHE A 409 -5.38 -15.63 7.08
CA PHE A 409 -4.76 -14.31 6.92
C PHE A 409 -3.83 -14.33 5.71
N ASN A 410 -3.56 -13.17 5.11
CA ASN A 410 -2.78 -13.12 3.87
C ASN A 410 -1.91 -11.86 3.71
N THR A 411 -1.97 -10.95 4.69
CA THR A 411 -1.23 -9.69 4.74
C THR A 411 -0.82 -9.40 6.19
N LEU A 412 0.49 -9.37 6.47
CA LEU A 412 1.08 -8.77 7.67
C LEU A 412 1.39 -7.29 7.41
N MET A 413 1.25 -6.48 8.45
CA MET A 413 1.57 -5.05 8.49
C MET A 413 2.31 -4.80 9.80
N THR A 414 3.60 -4.48 9.78
CA THR A 414 4.40 -4.31 10.99
C THR A 414 5.13 -2.96 10.99
N VAL A 415 5.52 -2.48 12.17
CA VAL A 415 6.65 -1.54 12.27
C VAL A 415 7.79 -2.19 13.02
N ARG A 416 8.97 -2.22 12.39
CA ARG A 416 10.18 -2.78 12.97
C ARG A 416 10.84 -1.77 13.91
N ASP A 417 11.10 -2.22 15.13
CA ASP A 417 11.92 -1.52 16.11
C ASP A 417 13.36 -2.05 15.97
N PHE A 418 14.23 -1.27 15.32
CA PHE A 418 15.59 -1.72 15.02
C PHE A 418 16.46 -1.67 16.29
N PRO A 419 17.24 -2.73 16.61
CA PRO A 419 18.19 -2.72 17.73
C PRO A 419 19.23 -1.60 17.65
N ASP A 420 19.74 -1.15 18.80
CA ASP A 420 20.73 -0.06 18.92
C ASP A 420 22.05 -0.30 18.15
N GLU A 421 22.35 -1.54 17.76
CA GLU A 421 23.46 -1.90 16.88
C GLU A 421 23.30 -1.40 15.44
N TRP A 422 22.06 -1.20 14.98
CA TRP A 422 21.75 -0.68 13.66
C TRP A 422 21.98 0.82 13.58
N SER A 423 22.34 1.32 12.40
CA SER A 423 22.35 2.75 12.12
C SER A 423 21.43 3.10 10.95
N GLY A 424 20.88 4.33 10.97
CA GLY A 424 19.93 4.79 9.97
C GLY A 424 20.30 6.15 9.38
N ILE A 425 19.93 6.34 8.12
CA ILE A 425 19.85 7.65 7.47
C ILE A 425 18.45 7.84 6.88
N ARG A 426 17.98 9.09 6.84
CA ARG A 426 16.72 9.46 6.19
C ARG A 426 16.93 10.69 5.32
N TYR A 427 16.72 10.52 4.02
CA TYR A 427 16.71 11.59 3.04
C TYR A 427 15.29 12.13 2.84
N PHE A 428 15.20 13.42 2.54
CA PHE A 428 13.99 14.09 2.08
C PHE A 428 14.29 14.70 0.71
N THR A 429 13.44 14.44 -0.28
CA THR A 429 13.57 15.02 -1.62
C THR A 429 12.20 15.26 -2.24
N ARG A 430 12.17 15.65 -3.52
CA ARG A 430 10.96 15.84 -4.32
C ARG A 430 11.12 15.23 -5.70
N TRP A 431 10.07 14.56 -6.17
CA TRP A 431 9.81 14.46 -7.60
C TRP A 431 9.27 15.83 -8.05
N ASN A 432 9.98 16.50 -8.96
CA ASN A 432 9.71 17.88 -9.38
C ASN A 432 10.24 18.18 -10.81
N PRO A 433 9.73 17.52 -11.86
CA PRO A 433 8.74 16.43 -11.84
C PRO A 433 9.37 15.05 -11.56
N SER A 434 8.54 14.02 -11.45
CA SER A 434 8.91 12.61 -11.64
C SER A 434 9.19 12.37 -13.12
N TYR A 435 10.19 11.54 -13.43
CA TYR A 435 10.54 11.17 -14.80
C TYR A 435 10.10 9.74 -15.17
N GLY A 436 9.17 9.17 -14.39
CA GLY A 436 8.60 7.84 -14.65
C GLY A 436 9.58 6.70 -14.38
N LEU A 437 9.41 5.58 -15.10
CA LEU A 437 10.30 4.42 -15.09
C LEU A 437 11.12 4.31 -16.39
N PRO A 438 12.34 3.75 -16.34
CA PRO A 438 13.02 3.26 -17.54
C PRO A 438 12.20 2.20 -18.29
N PRO A 439 12.39 2.05 -19.62
CA PRO A 439 13.10 2.96 -20.52
C PRO A 439 12.22 4.13 -21.01
N LYS A 440 10.98 4.25 -20.51
CA LYS A 440 9.85 4.93 -21.16
C LYS A 440 10.03 6.44 -21.41
N SER A 441 10.92 7.09 -20.68
CA SER A 441 11.34 8.47 -20.92
C SER A 441 12.84 8.54 -20.83
N LYS A 442 13.52 9.15 -21.81
CA LYS A 442 14.98 9.40 -21.75
C LYS A 442 15.42 10.26 -20.55
N SER A 443 14.46 10.88 -19.86
CA SER A 443 14.74 11.64 -18.64
C SER A 443 14.69 10.79 -17.37
N TRP A 444 14.36 9.49 -17.43
CA TRP A 444 14.15 8.61 -16.26
C TRP A 444 15.31 8.66 -15.24
N ALA A 445 16.55 8.80 -15.73
CA ALA A 445 17.78 8.89 -14.94
C ALA A 445 17.88 10.16 -14.07
N ASN A 446 17.02 11.15 -14.30
CA ASN A 446 16.92 12.37 -13.48
C ASN A 446 15.95 12.22 -12.29
N ASN A 447 15.37 11.02 -12.08
CA ASN A 447 14.73 10.71 -10.80
C ASN A 447 15.78 10.73 -9.66
N PRO A 448 15.40 10.93 -8.39
CA PRO A 448 16.37 11.09 -7.32
C PRO A 448 17.17 9.80 -7.06
N GLY A 449 18.50 9.95 -6.91
CA GLY A 449 19.43 8.88 -6.56
C GLY A 449 20.23 9.22 -5.30
N PHE A 450 20.50 8.21 -4.46
CA PHE A 450 21.18 8.35 -3.17
C PHE A 450 22.32 7.34 -3.05
N ALA A 451 23.55 7.82 -2.86
CA ALA A 451 24.75 7.00 -2.90
C ALA A 451 25.33 6.72 -1.50
N PHE A 452 25.78 5.49 -1.29
CA PHE A 452 26.50 5.08 -0.06
C PHE A 452 27.55 4.00 -0.35
N GLU A 453 28.49 3.83 0.57
CA GLU A 453 29.58 2.85 0.52
C GLU A 453 29.61 2.04 1.82
N LEU A 454 29.72 0.72 1.70
CA LEU A 454 29.82 -0.23 2.81
C LEU A 454 31.24 -0.79 2.92
N GLN A 455 31.83 -0.69 4.10
CA GLN A 455 33.17 -1.22 4.39
C GLN A 455 33.19 -2.75 4.63
N LYS A 456 32.02 -3.34 4.94
CA LYS A 456 31.85 -4.78 5.26
C LYS A 456 30.52 -5.31 4.71
N LYS A 457 30.37 -6.63 4.62
CA LYS A 457 29.05 -7.25 4.38
C LYS A 457 28.09 -6.82 5.49
N THR A 458 26.95 -6.27 5.09
CA THR A 458 26.00 -5.57 5.95
C THR A 458 24.59 -5.91 5.47
N GLU A 459 23.71 -6.32 6.37
CA GLU A 459 22.28 -6.41 6.11
C GLU A 459 21.69 -5.00 6.02
N VAL A 460 20.97 -4.69 4.94
CA VAL A 460 20.44 -3.36 4.66
C VAL A 460 18.93 -3.42 4.43
N SER A 461 18.22 -2.46 5.02
CA SER A 461 16.77 -2.35 4.98
C SER A 461 16.36 -0.97 4.48
N ILE A 462 15.66 -0.91 3.35
CA ILE A 462 15.35 0.33 2.63
C ILE A 462 13.84 0.56 2.57
N ARG A 463 13.39 1.80 2.80
CA ARG A 463 11.98 2.23 2.78
C ARG A 463 11.83 3.53 1.99
N LEU A 464 11.12 3.48 0.86
CA LEU A 464 10.70 4.66 0.10
C LEU A 464 9.25 5.00 0.47
N GLN A 465 8.98 6.27 0.77
CA GLN A 465 7.68 6.74 1.26
C GLN A 465 7.20 8.03 0.57
N GLN A 466 5.90 8.09 0.34
CA GLN A 466 5.16 9.31 -0.02
C GLN A 466 4.38 9.89 1.18
N PRO A 467 4.02 11.19 1.18
CA PRO A 467 3.11 11.78 2.15
C PRO A 467 1.79 11.01 2.22
N ASP A 468 1.18 10.93 3.40
CA ASP A 468 -0.20 10.42 3.52
C ASP A 468 -1.18 11.38 2.83
N PRO A 469 -2.00 10.94 1.85
CA PRO A 469 -3.05 11.77 1.27
C PRO A 469 -3.97 12.43 2.30
N ARG A 470 -4.22 11.80 3.47
CA ARG A 470 -5.09 12.32 4.54
C ARG A 470 -4.62 13.65 5.17
N CYS A 471 -3.39 14.10 4.90
CA CYS A 471 -2.90 15.40 5.37
C CYS A 471 -3.28 16.60 4.46
N TYR A 472 -3.95 16.34 3.34
CA TYR A 472 -4.51 17.35 2.43
C TYR A 472 -6.05 17.35 2.54
N ALA A 473 -6.65 18.55 2.60
CA ALA A 473 -8.09 18.67 2.88
C ALA A 473 -9.02 18.32 1.69
N ASP A 474 -8.49 18.33 0.48
CA ASP A 474 -9.15 17.91 -0.76
C ASP A 474 -9.08 16.39 -1.00
N ALA A 475 -8.28 15.65 -0.23
CA ALA A 475 -8.19 14.19 -0.33
C ALA A 475 -9.52 13.51 0.07
N ARG A 476 -9.83 12.41 -0.63
CA ARG A 476 -11.07 11.63 -0.45
C ARG A 476 -10.76 10.13 -0.47
N PRO A 477 -11.52 9.30 0.28
CA PRO A 477 -11.54 7.86 0.08
C PRO A 477 -12.03 7.50 -1.35
N PRO A 478 -11.47 6.47 -2.01
CA PRO A 478 -10.24 5.76 -1.63
C PRO A 478 -9.01 6.67 -1.78
N MET A 479 -8.17 6.72 -0.75
CA MET A 479 -7.03 7.65 -0.67
C MET A 479 -6.00 7.35 -1.77
N LYS A 480 -6.00 8.19 -2.82
CA LYS A 480 -5.18 8.02 -4.02
C LYS A 480 -3.69 8.18 -3.69
N LYS A 481 -2.90 7.19 -4.08
CA LYS A 481 -1.46 7.08 -3.84
C LYS A 481 -0.74 6.89 -5.18
N LEU A 482 0.49 7.36 -5.26
CA LEU A 482 1.39 7.07 -6.37
C LEU A 482 1.88 5.62 -6.27
N VAL A 483 2.11 4.94 -7.41
CA VAL A 483 2.82 3.66 -7.39
C VAL A 483 4.31 3.95 -7.24
N LEU A 484 4.89 3.53 -6.11
CA LEU A 484 6.28 3.74 -5.75
C LEU A 484 7.13 2.53 -6.09
N MET A 485 8.41 2.74 -6.41
CA MET A 485 9.41 1.68 -6.58
C MET A 485 10.82 2.23 -6.29
N PHE A 486 11.75 1.38 -5.84
CA PHE A 486 13.18 1.71 -5.88
C PHE A 486 14.03 0.52 -6.32
N LEU A 487 15.20 0.84 -6.88
CA LEU A 487 16.24 -0.11 -7.27
C LEU A 487 17.55 0.27 -6.58
N VAL A 488 18.32 -0.73 -6.17
CA VAL A 488 19.67 -0.55 -5.61
C VAL A 488 20.67 -1.11 -6.61
N PHE A 489 21.49 -0.23 -7.17
CA PHE A 489 22.57 -0.60 -8.08
C PHE A 489 23.88 -0.68 -7.31
N LYS A 490 24.67 -1.71 -7.57
CA LYS A 490 26.11 -1.73 -7.24
C LYS A 490 26.88 -0.94 -8.30
N LYS A 491 27.90 -0.20 -7.87
CA LYS A 491 28.79 0.56 -8.76
C LYS A 491 30.13 -0.12 -8.91
N ASP A 492 30.44 -0.55 -10.13
CA ASP A 492 31.72 -1.16 -10.47
C ASP A 492 32.68 -0.16 -11.12
N GLY A 493 33.51 0.45 -10.26
CA GLY A 493 34.62 1.32 -10.67
C GLY A 493 34.24 2.79 -10.87
N GLY A 494 35.06 3.48 -11.67
CA GLY A 494 35.06 4.96 -11.79
C GLY A 494 34.09 5.55 -12.82
N GLY A 495 33.12 4.79 -13.32
CA GLY A 495 32.19 5.21 -14.38
C GLY A 495 30.85 5.75 -13.87
N PRO A 496 29.89 5.98 -14.79
CA PRO A 496 28.46 6.04 -14.47
C PRO A 496 27.98 4.66 -13.98
N VAL A 497 26.79 4.61 -13.38
CA VAL A 497 26.09 3.35 -13.09
C VAL A 497 25.41 2.86 -14.37
N ILE A 498 25.51 1.58 -14.67
CA ILE A 498 24.84 0.97 -15.83
C ILE A 498 23.54 0.33 -15.34
N PHE A 499 22.41 0.72 -15.93
CA PHE A 499 21.13 0.08 -15.72
C PHE A 499 21.10 -1.27 -16.46
N ASN A 500 21.37 -2.33 -15.71
CA ASN A 500 21.20 -3.71 -16.14
C ASN A 500 20.98 -4.61 -14.91
N ASN A 501 20.57 -5.86 -15.15
CA ASN A 501 20.13 -6.77 -14.09
C ASN A 501 21.28 -7.26 -13.20
N THR A 502 22.50 -7.27 -13.72
CA THR A 502 23.70 -7.72 -13.00
C THR A 502 24.19 -6.69 -11.98
N ASN A 503 23.88 -5.40 -12.18
CA ASN A 503 24.15 -4.35 -11.21
C ASN A 503 23.03 -4.18 -10.16
N ILE A 504 21.79 -4.59 -10.45
CA ILE A 504 20.66 -4.50 -9.50
C ILE A 504 20.83 -5.58 -8.43
N VAL A 505 21.21 -5.17 -7.22
CA VAL A 505 21.47 -6.06 -6.08
C VAL A 505 20.30 -6.20 -5.12
N LEU A 506 19.36 -5.24 -5.16
CA LEU A 506 18.15 -5.23 -4.32
C LEU A 506 17.08 -4.34 -4.99
N GLN A 507 15.81 -4.72 -4.90
CA GLN A 507 14.69 -3.97 -5.47
C GLN A 507 13.45 -4.07 -4.57
N SER A 508 12.61 -3.03 -4.56
CA SER A 508 11.28 -3.13 -3.97
C SER A 508 10.27 -3.68 -4.96
N ALA A 509 9.20 -4.30 -4.45
CA ALA A 509 7.97 -4.40 -5.25
C ALA A 509 7.47 -3.00 -5.63
N ALA A 510 6.83 -2.89 -6.80
CA ALA A 510 6.12 -1.67 -7.20
C ALA A 510 4.67 -1.72 -6.66
N ALA A 511 4.28 -0.76 -5.83
CA ALA A 511 2.94 -0.74 -5.19
C ALA A 511 2.39 0.67 -4.98
N ASP A 512 1.06 0.80 -4.98
CA ASP A 512 0.28 1.99 -4.63
C ASP A 512 0.10 2.15 -3.10
N SER A 513 1.09 1.71 -2.33
CA SER A 513 1.15 1.84 -0.88
C SER A 513 1.75 3.19 -0.45
N ARG A 514 1.56 3.58 0.82
CA ARG A 514 2.20 4.80 1.37
C ARG A 514 3.72 4.67 1.40
N SER A 515 4.23 3.45 1.56
CA SER A 515 5.64 3.12 1.49
C SER A 515 5.88 1.75 0.84
N VAL A 516 7.01 1.61 0.14
CA VAL A 516 7.53 0.33 -0.38
C VAL A 516 8.85 -0.01 0.28
N SER A 517 9.12 -1.30 0.41
CA SER A 517 10.21 -1.87 1.21
C SER A 517 11.01 -2.91 0.43
N ALA A 518 12.28 -3.04 0.77
CA ALA A 518 13.15 -4.14 0.39
C ALA A 518 14.24 -4.31 1.46
N GLU A 519 14.71 -5.54 1.65
CA GLU A 519 15.77 -5.90 2.59
C GLU A 519 16.71 -6.92 1.97
N GLY A 520 17.99 -6.89 2.35
CA GLY A 520 18.94 -7.88 1.88
C GLY A 520 20.37 -7.66 2.35
N ASP A 521 21.18 -8.71 2.23
CA ASP A 521 22.62 -8.71 2.46
C ASP A 521 23.35 -7.98 1.33
N LEU A 522 23.98 -6.84 1.63
CA LEU A 522 24.88 -6.16 0.71
C LEU A 522 26.33 -6.43 1.10
N ASN A 523 27.17 -6.71 0.10
CA ASN A 523 28.61 -6.94 0.27
C ASN A 523 29.38 -5.61 0.45
N PRO A 524 30.69 -5.63 0.76
CA PRO A 524 31.49 -4.42 0.73
C PRO A 524 31.48 -3.81 -0.68
N GLY A 525 31.29 -2.49 -0.79
CA GLY A 525 31.21 -1.80 -2.08
C GLY A 525 30.38 -0.52 -2.06
N THR A 526 30.32 0.16 -3.21
CA THR A 526 29.57 1.40 -3.44
C THR A 526 28.23 1.10 -4.11
N TYR A 527 27.17 1.77 -3.65
CA TYR A 527 25.78 1.51 -4.03
C TYR A 527 24.99 2.80 -4.28
N LEU A 528 24.02 2.74 -5.20
CA LEU A 528 23.08 3.81 -5.53
C LEU A 528 21.64 3.31 -5.38
N VAL A 529 20.86 3.93 -4.49
CA VAL A 529 19.41 3.75 -4.42
C VAL A 529 18.75 4.78 -5.32
N HIS A 530 18.06 4.34 -6.38
CA HIS A 530 17.34 5.20 -7.31
C HIS A 530 15.82 5.05 -7.07
N VAL A 531 15.08 6.17 -6.93
CA VAL A 531 13.69 6.15 -6.45
C VAL A 531 12.69 6.69 -7.47
N PHE A 532 11.67 5.90 -7.76
CA PHE A 532 10.77 6.09 -8.89
C PHE A 532 9.30 6.23 -8.47
N THR A 533 8.50 6.81 -9.36
CA THR A 533 7.06 6.55 -9.45
C THR A 533 6.73 6.10 -10.88
N ILE A 534 5.70 5.27 -11.07
CA ILE A 534 5.29 4.86 -12.42
C ILE A 534 4.84 6.04 -13.30
N ALA A 535 4.34 7.12 -12.68
CA ALA A 535 3.84 8.29 -13.39
C ALA A 535 4.93 9.34 -13.61
N GLU A 536 5.18 9.68 -14.88
CA GLU A 536 5.95 10.86 -15.29
C GLU A 536 5.14 12.16 -15.06
N GLY A 537 5.83 13.30 -14.92
CA GLY A 537 5.21 14.62 -14.74
C GLY A 537 4.66 14.90 -13.33
N VAL A 538 4.72 13.93 -12.41
CA VAL A 538 4.17 14.07 -11.05
C VAL A 538 5.03 14.95 -10.15
N PHE A 539 4.39 15.78 -9.32
CA PHE A 539 5.03 16.61 -8.32
C PHE A 539 4.66 16.12 -6.91
N SER A 540 5.65 15.69 -6.11
CA SER A 540 5.43 15.27 -4.72
C SER A 540 6.72 15.35 -3.89
N ASP A 541 6.57 15.68 -2.60
CA ASP A 541 7.56 15.32 -1.56
C ASP A 541 7.74 13.79 -1.53
N CYS A 542 8.94 13.30 -1.21
CA CYS A 542 9.17 11.90 -0.87
C CYS A 542 10.34 11.72 0.12
N TYR A 543 10.35 10.57 0.78
CA TYR A 543 11.25 10.26 1.89
C TYR A 543 11.88 8.89 1.65
N LEU A 544 13.22 8.80 1.73
CA LEU A 544 13.94 7.53 1.68
C LEU A 544 14.61 7.29 3.03
N SER A 545 14.25 6.22 3.72
CA SER A 545 14.98 5.75 4.91
C SER A 545 15.81 4.53 4.54
N ILE A 546 17.06 4.48 4.99
CA ILE A 546 17.92 3.30 4.88
C ILE A 546 18.46 2.99 6.28
N TYR A 547 18.28 1.75 6.70
CA TYR A 547 18.80 1.19 7.94
C TYR A 547 19.84 0.12 7.60
N PHE A 548 20.90 0.03 8.40
CA PHE A 548 22.06 -0.82 8.17
C PHE A 548 22.42 -1.56 9.46
N ASN A 549 22.67 -2.87 9.39
CA ASN A 549 23.14 -3.69 10.51
C ASN A 549 24.65 -3.49 10.77
N CYS A 550 25.03 -2.21 10.95
CA CYS A 550 26.39 -1.77 11.23
C CYS A 550 26.39 -0.35 11.82
N LYS A 551 27.52 0.06 12.41
CA LYS A 551 27.69 1.39 13.00
C LYS A 551 27.84 2.42 11.89
N LYS A 552 27.29 3.62 12.11
CA LYS A 552 27.33 4.75 11.15
C LYS A 552 28.74 5.11 10.66
N THR A 553 29.78 4.82 11.43
CA THR A 553 31.21 5.03 11.07
C THR A 553 31.76 4.02 10.05
N GLU A 554 31.06 2.91 9.82
CA GLU A 554 31.40 1.85 8.86
C GLU A 554 30.75 2.10 7.47
N ILE A 555 30.02 3.21 7.34
CA ILE A 555 29.28 3.63 6.14
C ILE A 555 29.81 5.01 5.72
N ASN A 556 30.14 5.16 4.44
CA ASN A 556 30.46 6.45 3.84
C ASN A 556 29.28 6.90 2.95
N PHE A 557 28.66 8.04 3.26
CA PHE A 557 27.50 8.56 2.52
C PHE A 557 27.97 9.58 1.49
N GLU A 558 27.63 9.37 0.21
CA GLU A 558 28.00 10.30 -0.85
C GLU A 558 26.86 11.27 -1.15
N ASP A 559 27.11 12.56 -0.90
CA ASP A 559 26.24 13.68 -1.29
C ASP A 559 26.34 13.98 -2.81
N LYS A 560 26.52 12.94 -3.63
CA LYS A 560 26.68 12.99 -5.09
C LYS A 560 25.58 12.19 -5.78
N SER A 561 24.83 12.85 -6.67
CA SER A 561 24.12 12.16 -7.74
C SER A 561 25.13 11.55 -8.70
N TRP A 562 25.26 10.22 -8.73
CA TRP A 562 25.96 9.55 -9.82
C TRP A 562 25.07 9.52 -11.06
N GLU A 563 25.68 9.74 -12.22
CA GLU A 563 25.05 9.50 -13.52
C GLU A 563 24.70 8.01 -13.65
N ILE A 564 23.49 7.72 -14.15
CA ILE A 564 23.02 6.38 -14.47
C ILE A 564 22.52 6.37 -15.92
N ILE A 565 22.94 5.36 -16.69
CA ILE A 565 22.67 5.24 -18.13
C ILE A 565 22.18 3.83 -18.47
N LEU A 566 21.51 3.67 -19.61
CA LEU A 566 21.18 2.34 -20.13
C LEU A 566 22.44 1.63 -20.66
N GLU A 567 22.45 0.29 -20.64
CA GLU A 567 23.55 -0.53 -21.17
C GLU A 567 23.82 -0.26 -22.66
N GLU A 568 22.76 0.00 -23.42
CA GLU A 568 22.79 0.47 -24.81
C GLU A 568 23.56 1.79 -24.99
N GLU A 569 23.39 2.75 -24.07
CA GLU A 569 24.01 4.07 -24.13
C GLU A 569 25.51 3.99 -23.79
N GLU A 570 25.88 3.12 -22.83
CA GLU A 570 27.30 2.82 -22.55
C GLU A 570 27.96 2.08 -23.72
N GLU A 571 27.22 1.21 -24.42
CA GLU A 571 27.67 0.58 -25.66
C GLU A 571 27.92 1.62 -26.77
N GLU A 572 27.04 2.61 -26.97
CA GLU A 572 27.25 3.70 -27.94
C GLU A 572 28.45 4.59 -27.58
N GLU A 573 28.64 4.91 -26.30
CA GLU A 573 29.86 5.56 -25.80
C GLU A 573 31.11 4.71 -26.09
N LYS A 574 31.08 3.40 -25.81
CA LYS A 574 32.20 2.49 -26.10
C LYS A 574 32.47 2.38 -27.60
N LYS A 575 31.44 2.42 -28.45
CA LYS A 575 31.56 2.40 -29.92
C LYS A 575 32.18 3.71 -30.45
N THR A 576 31.80 4.86 -29.90
CA THR A 576 32.33 6.19 -30.31
C THR A 576 33.71 6.53 -29.73
N ARG A 577 34.03 6.05 -28.52
CA ARG A 577 35.34 6.23 -27.87
C ARG A 577 36.47 5.37 -28.48
N ARG A 578 36.16 4.37 -29.33
CA ARG A 578 37.18 3.60 -30.07
C ARG A 578 37.96 4.52 -31.02
N PRO A 579 39.30 4.62 -30.90
CA PRO A 579 40.08 5.60 -31.66
C PRO A 579 40.11 5.31 -33.17
N LYS A 580 40.22 6.37 -33.98
CA LYS A 580 40.33 6.33 -35.45
C LYS A 580 41.60 5.66 -36.00
N SER A 581 42.35 4.92 -35.18
CA SER A 581 43.59 4.23 -35.54
C SER A 581 43.37 3.03 -36.46
N GLN A 582 42.27 2.26 -36.28
CA GLN A 582 41.97 1.08 -37.13
C GLN A 582 41.73 1.44 -38.60
N ALA A 583 41.28 2.67 -38.90
CA ALA A 583 41.14 3.17 -40.27
C ALA A 583 42.50 3.23 -41.01
N ARG A 584 43.61 3.44 -40.29
CA ARG A 584 44.95 3.61 -40.88
C ARG A 584 45.63 2.27 -41.23
N MET A 585 45.25 1.16 -40.60
CA MET A 585 45.78 -0.16 -40.97
C MET A 585 45.17 -0.68 -42.28
N LYS A 586 43.86 -0.47 -42.50
CA LYS A 586 43.19 -0.87 -43.75
C LYS A 586 43.71 -0.13 -45.00
N SER A 587 44.34 1.04 -44.85
CA SER A 587 44.98 1.76 -45.98
C SER A 587 46.35 1.23 -46.38
N ILE A 588 46.98 0.36 -45.57
CA ILE A 588 48.32 -0.19 -45.85
C ILE A 588 48.21 -1.53 -46.60
N GLY A 589 47.28 -2.41 -46.19
CA GLY A 589 47.06 -3.71 -46.85
C GLY A 589 46.68 -3.59 -48.33
N LYS A 590 45.81 -2.64 -48.67
CA LYS A 590 45.33 -2.39 -50.05
C LYS A 590 46.38 -1.91 -51.07
N LYS A 591 47.68 -1.91 -50.71
CA LYS A 591 48.80 -1.68 -51.66
C LYS A 591 49.60 -2.93 -52.01
N VAL A 592 49.26 -4.10 -51.46
CA VAL A 592 50.01 -5.35 -51.69
C VAL A 592 49.30 -6.26 -52.70
N GLU A 593 47.97 -6.34 -52.67
CA GLU A 593 47.14 -7.19 -53.54
C GLU A 593 46.91 -6.60 -54.94
N ALA A 594 47.95 -6.04 -55.54
CA ALA A 594 47.95 -5.45 -56.88
C ALA A 594 48.96 -6.18 -57.80
N LYS A 595 48.87 -7.51 -57.84
CA LYS A 595 49.54 -8.46 -58.76
C LYS A 595 49.03 -9.89 -58.52
N LEU A 596 49.12 -10.76 -59.53
CA LEU A 596 48.37 -12.02 -59.74
C LEU A 596 46.99 -11.72 -60.36
N ASP A 597 46.88 -11.63 -61.68
CA ASP A 597 46.93 -12.70 -62.71
C ASP A 597 45.59 -13.48 -62.72
N GLU A 598 44.66 -13.14 -63.61
CA GLU A 598 44.54 -13.65 -65.00
C GLU A 598 44.05 -15.11 -65.10
N THR A 599 42.73 -15.32 -65.31
CA THR A 599 42.17 -15.96 -66.53
C THR A 599 40.63 -16.11 -66.48
N GLN A 600 39.98 -15.79 -67.62
CA GLN A 600 38.75 -16.38 -68.23
C GLN A 600 37.45 -16.52 -67.38
N GLU A 601 36.32 -15.89 -67.75
CA GLU A 601 35.37 -16.24 -68.85
C GLU A 601 34.69 -17.62 -68.63
N ILE A 602 33.36 -17.82 -68.74
CA ILE A 602 32.21 -17.05 -69.31
C ILE A 602 30.90 -17.60 -68.63
N GLN A 603 29.63 -17.16 -68.72
CA GLN A 603 28.73 -16.33 -69.58
C GLN A 603 27.60 -15.71 -68.68
N VAL A 604 26.97 -14.55 -68.97
CA VAL A 604 25.71 -14.29 -69.74
C VAL A 604 24.46 -15.02 -69.18
N GLU A 605 23.35 -14.36 -68.77
CA GLU A 605 22.96 -12.93 -68.68
C GLU A 605 21.82 -12.77 -67.59
N THR A 606 20.91 -11.79 -67.47
CA THR A 606 20.35 -10.71 -68.35
C THR A 606 19.78 -9.52 -67.52
N GLU A 607 19.26 -8.51 -68.24
CA GLU A 607 18.30 -7.41 -67.92
C GLU A 607 17.16 -7.69 -66.91
N ASP A 608 16.42 -6.73 -66.34
CA ASP A 608 16.52 -5.26 -66.09
C ASP A 608 15.23 -4.90 -65.28
N THR A 609 15.23 -4.08 -64.22
CA THR A 609 14.83 -2.66 -64.30
C THR A 609 14.83 -1.97 -62.91
N LYS A 610 14.85 -0.64 -62.97
CA LYS A 610 14.53 0.39 -61.94
C LYS A 610 13.42 -0.02 -60.94
N ASP A 611 13.36 0.47 -59.71
CA ASP A 611 13.49 1.90 -59.36
C ASP A 611 13.71 2.18 -57.84
N ASN A 612 13.85 3.46 -57.51
CA ASN A 612 13.70 4.11 -56.19
C ASN A 612 14.80 3.97 -55.11
N LEU A 613 15.11 5.14 -54.53
CA LEU A 613 15.77 5.29 -53.24
C LEU A 613 14.76 4.98 -52.12
N GLU A 614 15.19 4.34 -51.04
CA GLU A 614 14.55 4.54 -49.74
C GLU A 614 15.60 4.61 -48.62
N VAL A 615 15.45 5.59 -47.73
CA VAL A 615 16.43 5.91 -46.69
C VAL A 615 15.97 5.34 -45.36
N VAL A 616 16.80 4.43 -44.83
CA VAL A 616 16.81 3.88 -43.49
C VAL A 616 16.16 4.77 -42.42
N ILE A 617 15.06 4.27 -41.83
CA ILE A 617 14.72 4.47 -40.42
C ILE A 617 14.69 3.07 -39.81
N LYS A 618 15.45 2.84 -38.73
CA LYS A 618 15.51 1.54 -38.06
C LYS A 618 14.47 1.42 -36.95
N ASP A 619 14.01 0.20 -36.73
CA ASP A 619 13.08 -0.21 -35.69
C ASP A 619 13.35 0.41 -34.31
N HIS A 620 12.34 1.10 -33.79
CA HIS A 620 12.20 1.32 -32.35
C HIS A 620 11.71 0.05 -31.62
N ALA A 621 11.00 -0.84 -32.31
CA ALA A 621 10.45 -2.07 -31.72
C ALA A 621 11.52 -3.08 -31.31
N ALA A 622 12.70 -3.08 -31.97
CA ALA A 622 13.82 -3.93 -31.58
C ALA A 622 14.36 -3.59 -30.19
N LEU A 623 14.47 -2.28 -29.87
CA LEU A 623 14.90 -1.78 -28.57
C LEU A 623 13.85 -2.06 -27.48
N GLU A 624 12.56 -1.96 -27.82
CA GLU A 624 11.47 -2.28 -26.89
C GLU A 624 11.46 -3.79 -26.54
N LEU A 625 11.68 -4.66 -27.53
CA LEU A 625 11.84 -6.11 -27.32
C LEU A 625 13.12 -6.47 -26.54
N GLU A 626 14.24 -5.77 -26.77
CA GLU A 626 15.50 -5.97 -26.04
C GLU A 626 15.36 -5.54 -24.56
N CYS A 627 14.60 -4.47 -24.30
CA CYS A 627 14.16 -4.09 -22.96
C CYS A 627 13.21 -5.12 -22.30
N GLU A 628 12.27 -5.72 -23.04
CA GLU A 628 11.37 -6.76 -22.50
C GLU A 628 12.12 -8.07 -22.16
N VAL A 629 13.07 -8.49 -23.02
CA VAL A 629 13.99 -9.60 -22.73
C VAL A 629 14.85 -9.30 -21.50
N THR A 630 15.32 -8.05 -21.35
CA THR A 630 16.03 -7.61 -20.15
C THR A 630 15.14 -7.70 -18.91
N MET A 631 13.89 -7.25 -18.97
CA MET A 631 12.93 -7.33 -17.86
C MET A 631 12.61 -8.79 -17.45
N CYS A 632 12.49 -9.72 -18.39
CA CYS A 632 12.34 -11.16 -18.07
C CYS A 632 13.48 -11.66 -17.17
N ASN A 633 14.72 -11.32 -17.55
CA ASN A 633 15.94 -11.65 -16.79
C ASN A 633 16.08 -10.86 -15.46
N LEU A 634 15.23 -9.86 -15.19
CA LEU A 634 15.29 -8.98 -14.01
C LEU A 634 14.30 -9.45 -12.91
N PHE A 635 13.16 -10.02 -13.34
CA PHE A 635 12.15 -10.58 -12.44
C PHE A 635 12.28 -12.10 -12.22
N GLY A 636 13.24 -12.77 -12.87
CA GLY A 636 13.45 -14.22 -12.73
C GLY A 636 12.37 -15.07 -13.41
N LEU A 637 11.71 -14.54 -14.44
CA LEU A 637 10.62 -15.20 -15.17
C LEU A 637 11.03 -15.43 -16.63
N ASN A 638 10.76 -16.61 -17.20
CA ASN A 638 11.22 -16.96 -18.55
C ASN A 638 10.20 -16.61 -19.65
N PHE A 639 10.68 -16.43 -20.90
CA PHE A 639 9.88 -16.01 -22.05
C PHE A 639 9.04 -17.13 -22.71
N ASN A 640 8.86 -18.27 -22.05
CA ASN A 640 7.58 -18.98 -22.10
C ASN A 640 7.15 -19.46 -20.71
N ASP A 641 7.04 -18.49 -19.79
CA ASP A 641 6.32 -18.55 -18.51
C ASP A 641 5.28 -17.41 -18.26
N TYR A 642 4.73 -16.62 -19.19
CA TYR A 642 4.79 -16.49 -20.65
C TYR A 642 4.39 -17.73 -21.49
N LYS A 643 4.29 -18.91 -20.88
CA LYS A 643 3.41 -20.04 -21.28
C LYS A 643 4.09 -21.43 -21.37
N ASN A 644 4.36 -21.95 -22.58
CA ASN A 644 4.64 -23.38 -22.82
C ASN A 644 5.44 -23.78 -24.10
N PHE A 645 6.08 -22.85 -24.83
CA PHE A 645 6.69 -23.04 -26.17
C PHE A 645 7.48 -24.34 -26.39
N GLN A 646 8.33 -24.75 -25.44
CA GLN A 646 9.22 -25.91 -25.60
C GLN A 646 8.48 -27.26 -25.66
N ASN A 647 7.20 -27.32 -25.29
CA ASN A 647 6.38 -28.53 -25.28
C ASN A 647 5.68 -28.83 -26.63
N LEU A 648 5.91 -28.02 -27.67
CA LEU A 648 5.36 -28.23 -29.01
C LEU A 648 6.30 -29.09 -29.90
N PRO A 649 5.76 -30.02 -30.72
CA PRO A 649 6.55 -30.71 -31.77
C PRO A 649 7.20 -29.74 -32.77
N LYS A 650 8.42 -30.06 -33.23
CA LYS A 650 9.24 -29.18 -34.07
C LYS A 650 8.59 -28.78 -35.41
N ASP A 651 7.80 -29.67 -36.00
CA ASP A 651 6.98 -29.42 -37.18
C ASP A 651 5.98 -28.28 -36.96
N LYS A 652 5.39 -28.17 -35.76
CA LYS A 652 4.52 -27.05 -35.38
C LYS A 652 5.29 -25.78 -35.02
N GLN A 653 6.50 -25.91 -34.47
CA GLN A 653 7.38 -24.75 -34.23
C GLN A 653 7.76 -24.05 -35.54
N VAL A 654 8.12 -24.81 -36.58
CA VAL A 654 8.44 -24.28 -37.92
C VAL A 654 7.21 -23.63 -38.57
N LEU A 655 6.05 -24.30 -38.51
CA LEU A 655 4.78 -23.75 -39.05
C LEU A 655 4.33 -22.43 -38.40
N MET A 656 4.80 -22.10 -37.19
CA MET A 656 4.55 -20.79 -36.56
C MET A 656 5.61 -19.74 -36.94
N ALA A 657 6.83 -20.13 -37.30
CA ALA A 657 7.91 -19.20 -37.66
C ALA A 657 7.67 -18.52 -39.02
N ASP A 658 7.14 -19.25 -40.01
CA ASP A 658 6.78 -18.70 -41.33
C ASP A 658 5.45 -17.90 -41.31
N GLY A 659 4.80 -17.79 -40.14
CA GLY A 659 3.37 -17.46 -40.02
C GLY A 659 2.99 -15.97 -39.95
N TYR A 660 3.95 -15.04 -39.76
CA TYR A 660 3.64 -13.62 -39.53
C TYR A 660 4.33 -12.65 -40.48
N SER A 661 3.77 -12.53 -41.69
CA SER A 661 3.77 -11.26 -42.42
C SER A 661 2.37 -10.64 -42.34
N ALA A 662 2.16 -9.71 -41.39
CA ALA A 662 0.90 -9.00 -41.23
C ALA A 662 0.90 -7.71 -42.09
N PRO A 663 0.14 -7.63 -43.21
CA PRO A 663 0.28 -6.54 -44.15
C PRO A 663 -0.47 -5.28 -43.68
N ILE A 664 0.28 -4.31 -43.14
CA ILE A 664 -0.03 -2.87 -42.98
C ILE A 664 -1.54 -2.56 -43.02
N GLY A 665 -2.26 -2.93 -41.94
CA GLY A 665 -3.71 -2.76 -41.88
C GLY A 665 -4.48 -3.79 -41.04
N VAL A 666 -3.81 -4.71 -40.35
CA VAL A 666 -4.41 -5.54 -39.31
C VAL A 666 -3.84 -5.08 -37.97
N VAL A 667 -4.71 -4.69 -37.04
CA VAL A 667 -4.36 -4.39 -35.65
C VAL A 667 -5.14 -5.35 -34.78
N ASP A 668 -4.51 -6.47 -34.41
CA ASP A 668 -5.10 -7.44 -33.50
C ASP A 668 -4.53 -7.24 -32.09
N LEU A 669 -5.40 -6.80 -31.17
CA LEU A 669 -5.13 -6.67 -29.73
C LEU A 669 -6.10 -7.54 -28.91
N ASN A 670 -6.59 -8.65 -29.48
CA ASN A 670 -7.50 -9.60 -28.82
C ASN A 670 -6.84 -10.26 -27.58
N ASP A 671 -7.60 -10.35 -26.48
CA ASP A 671 -7.25 -11.01 -25.21
C ASP A 671 -6.11 -10.38 -24.37
N TYR A 672 -5.61 -9.19 -24.73
CA TYR A 672 -4.54 -8.48 -24.00
C TYR A 672 -4.97 -7.82 -22.66
N CYS A 673 -6.25 -7.90 -22.26
CA CYS A 673 -6.75 -7.36 -20.97
C CYS A 673 -6.39 -5.89 -20.70
N LEU A 674 -6.29 -5.05 -21.74
CA LEU A 674 -5.77 -3.67 -21.68
C LEU A 674 -6.56 -2.72 -20.77
N GLY A 675 -7.84 -3.02 -20.52
CA GLY A 675 -8.77 -2.22 -19.74
C GLY A 675 -9.19 -0.93 -20.43
N VAL A 676 -10.25 -0.30 -19.89
CA VAL A 676 -10.78 1.00 -20.36
C VAL A 676 -9.68 2.04 -20.58
N ARG A 677 -8.73 2.16 -19.64
CA ARG A 677 -7.65 3.16 -19.73
C ARG A 677 -6.58 2.79 -20.77
N GLY A 678 -6.18 1.52 -20.86
CA GLY A 678 -5.16 1.10 -21.82
C GLY A 678 -5.66 1.26 -23.26
N VAL A 679 -6.89 0.82 -23.55
CA VAL A 679 -7.46 0.99 -24.89
C VAL A 679 -7.69 2.46 -25.22
N SER A 680 -8.28 3.28 -24.33
CA SER A 680 -8.45 4.73 -24.61
C SER A 680 -7.11 5.46 -24.84
N SER A 681 -6.02 5.07 -24.18
CA SER A 681 -4.68 5.59 -24.51
C SER A 681 -4.24 5.20 -25.93
N LEU A 682 -4.42 3.92 -26.29
CA LEU A 682 -4.05 3.37 -27.61
C LEU A 682 -4.95 3.85 -28.76
N ILE A 683 -6.14 4.41 -28.49
CA ILE A 683 -7.01 5.00 -29.53
C ILE A 683 -6.25 6.02 -30.39
N SER A 684 -5.33 6.80 -29.79
CA SER A 684 -4.45 7.70 -30.54
C SER A 684 -3.69 6.97 -31.65
N VAL A 685 -2.82 6.03 -31.25
CA VAL A 685 -1.97 5.19 -32.10
C VAL A 685 -2.78 4.39 -33.14
N ILE A 686 -3.85 3.71 -32.72
CA ILE A 686 -4.76 2.96 -33.61
C ILE A 686 -5.29 3.89 -34.71
N THR A 687 -5.58 5.15 -34.36
CA THR A 687 -6.16 6.10 -35.32
C THR A 687 -5.14 6.78 -36.22
N ASP A 688 -3.84 6.75 -35.94
CA ASP A 688 -2.80 7.35 -36.80
C ASP A 688 -2.16 6.35 -37.77
N THR A 689 -2.67 5.11 -37.82
CA THR A 689 -2.45 4.16 -38.90
C THR A 689 -2.89 4.74 -40.26
N LYS A 690 -2.16 4.43 -41.34
CA LYS A 690 -2.46 4.94 -42.70
C LYS A 690 -3.61 4.19 -43.37
N GLU A 691 -3.63 2.87 -43.22
CA GLU A 691 -4.74 1.99 -43.59
C GLU A 691 -5.07 1.08 -42.42
N LEU A 692 -6.35 0.81 -42.20
CA LEU A 692 -6.84 -0.10 -41.18
C LEU A 692 -7.99 -0.92 -41.78
N ARG A 693 -7.87 -2.24 -41.75
CA ARG A 693 -8.80 -3.23 -42.31
C ARG A 693 -9.41 -4.11 -41.22
N VAL A 694 -8.64 -4.48 -40.20
CA VAL A 694 -9.12 -5.29 -39.06
C VAL A 694 -8.70 -4.63 -37.75
N LEU A 695 -9.62 -4.56 -36.79
CA LEU A 695 -9.36 -4.13 -35.41
C LEU A 695 -9.86 -5.19 -34.42
N GLY A 696 -8.95 -5.95 -33.82
CA GLY A 696 -9.23 -6.87 -32.72
C GLY A 696 -9.08 -6.20 -31.36
N LEU A 697 -10.12 -6.26 -30.54
CA LEU A 697 -10.21 -5.76 -29.15
C LEU A 697 -11.03 -6.70 -28.25
N LYS A 698 -11.20 -7.97 -28.64
CA LYS A 698 -11.83 -9.03 -27.86
C LYS A 698 -11.23 -9.13 -26.46
N ASN A 699 -12.03 -9.45 -25.43
CA ASN A 699 -11.56 -9.78 -24.07
C ASN A 699 -10.51 -8.79 -23.51
N ASN A 700 -10.82 -7.50 -23.58
CA ASN A 700 -9.93 -6.42 -23.13
C ASN A 700 -10.43 -5.65 -21.91
N GLN A 701 -11.53 -6.08 -21.28
CA GLN A 701 -12.12 -5.38 -20.13
C GLN A 701 -12.47 -3.91 -20.49
N ILE A 702 -13.03 -3.72 -21.70
CA ILE A 702 -13.53 -2.43 -22.19
C ILE A 702 -15.05 -2.34 -22.11
N ASN A 703 -15.56 -1.11 -22.12
CA ASN A 703 -16.98 -0.80 -21.95
C ASN A 703 -17.47 0.29 -22.92
N ASP A 704 -18.75 0.64 -22.80
CA ASP A 704 -19.43 1.61 -23.67
C ASP A 704 -18.68 2.92 -23.91
N GLN A 705 -17.93 3.42 -22.91
CA GLN A 705 -17.16 4.67 -23.05
C GLN A 705 -16.08 4.54 -24.13
N VAL A 706 -15.35 3.42 -24.13
CA VAL A 706 -14.29 3.11 -25.10
C VAL A 706 -14.89 2.93 -26.49
N ILE A 707 -16.02 2.22 -26.60
CA ILE A 707 -16.72 1.98 -27.87
C ILE A 707 -17.25 3.29 -28.47
N LEU A 708 -17.76 4.20 -27.64
CA LEU A 708 -18.17 5.56 -28.06
C LEU A 708 -16.97 6.42 -28.48
N GLU A 709 -15.79 6.23 -27.89
CA GLU A 709 -14.57 6.97 -28.26
C GLU A 709 -13.98 6.45 -29.59
N LEU A 710 -13.81 5.13 -29.70
CA LEU A 710 -13.43 4.42 -30.93
C LEU A 710 -14.35 4.81 -32.10
N THR A 711 -15.66 4.71 -31.93
CA THR A 711 -16.66 5.03 -32.97
C THR A 711 -16.51 6.44 -33.55
N ARG A 712 -16.19 7.44 -32.71
CA ARG A 712 -15.97 8.82 -33.17
C ARG A 712 -14.74 8.96 -34.07
N LYS A 713 -13.72 8.14 -33.86
CA LYS A 713 -12.43 8.21 -34.58
C LYS A 713 -12.36 7.26 -35.78
N LEU A 714 -12.87 6.03 -35.64
CA LEU A 714 -12.79 4.98 -36.66
C LEU A 714 -13.54 5.30 -37.95
N GLY A 715 -14.55 6.19 -37.90
CA GLY A 715 -15.35 6.58 -39.06
C GLY A 715 -14.57 7.18 -40.25
N LYS A 716 -13.27 7.53 -40.07
CA LYS A 716 -12.36 7.93 -41.16
C LYS A 716 -11.83 6.76 -41.99
N PHE A 717 -11.71 5.56 -41.42
CA PHE A 717 -11.14 4.38 -42.10
C PHE A 717 -12.14 3.75 -43.07
N LYS A 718 -12.12 4.17 -44.33
CA LYS A 718 -12.94 3.56 -45.40
C LYS A 718 -12.41 2.21 -45.87
N SER A 719 -11.21 1.84 -45.43
CA SER A 719 -10.60 0.52 -45.58
C SER A 719 -11.05 -0.50 -44.53
N LEU A 720 -11.74 -0.10 -43.45
CA LEU A 720 -12.07 -0.99 -42.34
C LEU A 720 -13.13 -2.03 -42.76
N GLU A 721 -12.78 -3.29 -42.60
CA GLU A 721 -13.53 -4.48 -43.03
C GLU A 721 -14.05 -5.28 -41.82
N GLU A 722 -13.37 -5.24 -40.67
CA GLU A 722 -13.71 -6.05 -39.50
C GLU A 722 -13.37 -5.37 -38.16
N ILE A 723 -14.24 -5.55 -37.17
CA ILE A 723 -14.03 -5.18 -35.77
C ILE A 723 -14.41 -6.39 -34.89
N ASP A 724 -13.55 -6.79 -33.96
CA ASP A 724 -13.90 -7.73 -32.89
C ASP A 724 -13.83 -7.01 -31.54
N VAL A 725 -14.95 -6.95 -30.82
CA VAL A 725 -15.03 -6.47 -29.42
C VAL A 725 -15.73 -7.50 -28.52
N SER A 726 -15.76 -8.76 -28.94
CA SER A 726 -16.37 -9.88 -28.21
C SER A 726 -15.73 -10.10 -26.83
N GLN A 727 -16.41 -10.86 -25.95
CA GLN A 727 -15.95 -11.17 -24.59
C GLN A 727 -15.65 -9.94 -23.70
N ASN A 728 -16.28 -8.81 -24.00
CA ASN A 728 -16.22 -7.59 -23.17
C ASN A 728 -17.60 -7.35 -22.52
N PRO A 729 -17.89 -7.93 -21.34
CA PRO A 729 -19.23 -7.94 -20.76
C PRO A 729 -19.76 -6.56 -20.36
N GLU A 730 -18.90 -5.55 -20.16
CA GLU A 730 -19.33 -4.17 -19.90
C GLU A 730 -19.74 -3.37 -21.15
N ILE A 731 -19.69 -3.96 -22.36
CA ILE A 731 -20.33 -3.38 -23.54
C ILE A 731 -21.83 -3.71 -23.47
N THR A 732 -22.67 -2.68 -23.53
CA THR A 732 -24.12 -2.77 -23.49
C THR A 732 -24.75 -2.24 -24.79
N ASP A 733 -26.08 -2.19 -24.84
CA ASP A 733 -26.82 -1.57 -25.95
C ASP A 733 -26.38 -0.14 -26.28
N ARG A 734 -25.84 0.59 -25.29
CA ARG A 734 -25.31 1.94 -25.52
C ARG A 734 -24.05 1.94 -26.39
N GLY A 735 -23.14 0.99 -26.19
CA GLY A 735 -21.97 0.76 -27.05
C GLY A 735 -22.35 0.16 -28.40
N ALA A 736 -23.24 -0.83 -28.41
CA ALA A 736 -23.72 -1.45 -29.64
C ALA A 736 -24.47 -0.48 -30.57
N ALA A 737 -25.23 0.48 -30.04
CA ALA A 737 -25.84 1.54 -30.85
C ALA A 737 -24.81 2.43 -31.56
N ALA A 738 -23.62 2.60 -30.96
CA ALA A 738 -22.51 3.30 -31.60
C ALA A 738 -21.86 2.46 -32.72
N LEU A 739 -21.70 1.14 -32.51
CA LEU A 739 -21.21 0.20 -33.54
C LEU A 739 -22.17 0.09 -34.73
N LEU A 740 -23.49 0.07 -34.49
CA LEU A 740 -24.53 0.11 -35.54
C LEU A 740 -24.44 1.40 -36.39
N PHE A 741 -24.17 2.54 -35.74
CA PHE A 741 -23.94 3.82 -36.42
C PHE A 741 -22.60 3.86 -37.19
N LEU A 742 -21.58 3.15 -36.70
CA LEU A 742 -20.29 2.99 -37.39
C LEU A 742 -20.41 2.13 -38.65
N ALA A 743 -21.14 1.01 -38.58
CA ALA A 743 -21.48 0.18 -39.75
C ALA A 743 -22.21 0.99 -40.83
N GLY A 744 -23.11 1.90 -40.42
CA GLY A 744 -23.75 2.84 -41.34
C GLY A 744 -22.83 3.85 -42.04
N LYS A 745 -21.54 3.93 -41.67
CA LYS A 745 -20.57 4.94 -42.16
C LYS A 745 -19.33 4.36 -42.85
N ILE A 746 -19.10 3.05 -42.80
CA ILE A 746 -17.91 2.39 -43.35
C ILE A 746 -18.36 1.38 -44.42
N PRO A 747 -18.26 1.70 -45.72
CA PRO A 747 -18.85 0.88 -46.79
C PRO A 747 -18.24 -0.53 -46.98
N LYS A 748 -17.10 -0.81 -46.34
CA LYS A 748 -16.39 -2.09 -46.39
C LYS A 748 -16.59 -2.98 -45.17
N LEU A 749 -17.21 -2.46 -44.09
CA LEU A 749 -17.30 -3.18 -42.82
C LEU A 749 -18.25 -4.37 -42.95
N ARG A 750 -17.68 -5.59 -43.01
CA ARG A 750 -18.36 -6.87 -43.26
C ARG A 750 -18.48 -7.77 -42.02
N ARG A 751 -17.81 -7.42 -40.91
CA ARG A 751 -17.99 -8.10 -39.61
C ARG A 751 -17.84 -7.11 -38.45
N ILE A 752 -18.75 -7.22 -37.48
CA ILE A 752 -18.56 -6.69 -36.12
C ILE A 752 -18.89 -7.85 -35.17
N ASP A 753 -17.90 -8.36 -34.44
CA ASP A 753 -18.12 -9.39 -33.43
C ASP A 753 -18.37 -8.77 -32.04
N ILE A 754 -19.39 -9.26 -31.37
CA ILE A 754 -19.90 -8.82 -30.06
C ILE A 754 -20.33 -10.00 -29.18
N ALA A 755 -19.96 -11.24 -29.53
CA ALA A 755 -20.34 -12.42 -28.74
C ALA A 755 -19.80 -12.31 -27.30
N GLY A 756 -20.62 -12.58 -26.27
CA GLY A 756 -20.19 -12.44 -24.86
C GLY A 756 -20.07 -10.98 -24.37
N THR A 757 -20.74 -10.04 -25.04
CA THR A 757 -21.05 -8.71 -24.49
C THR A 757 -22.44 -8.72 -23.84
N SER A 758 -22.82 -7.66 -23.10
CA SER A 758 -24.16 -7.49 -22.53
C SER A 758 -25.14 -6.77 -23.48
N VAL A 759 -25.06 -7.08 -24.78
CA VAL A 759 -25.88 -6.48 -25.85
C VAL A 759 -27.13 -7.32 -26.11
N SER A 760 -28.28 -6.67 -26.29
CA SER A 760 -29.55 -7.31 -26.56
C SER A 760 -29.61 -7.94 -27.96
N LEU A 761 -30.34 -9.06 -28.06
CA LEU A 761 -30.51 -9.81 -29.32
C LEU A 761 -31.09 -8.93 -30.44
N ASP A 762 -32.04 -8.05 -30.13
CA ASP A 762 -32.66 -7.16 -31.12
C ASP A 762 -31.66 -6.14 -31.71
N LEU A 763 -30.69 -5.68 -30.92
CA LEU A 763 -29.66 -4.75 -31.37
C LEU A 763 -28.49 -5.48 -32.05
N ALA A 764 -28.16 -6.68 -31.60
CA ALA A 764 -27.23 -7.58 -32.30
C ALA A 764 -27.74 -7.95 -33.70
N HIS A 765 -29.03 -8.30 -33.84
CA HIS A 765 -29.67 -8.55 -35.13
C HIS A 765 -29.67 -7.29 -36.02
N GLN A 766 -29.87 -6.09 -35.46
CA GLN A 766 -29.76 -4.84 -36.22
C GLN A 766 -28.34 -4.61 -36.74
N ILE A 767 -27.31 -4.84 -35.93
CA ILE A 767 -25.90 -4.77 -36.37
C ILE A 767 -25.65 -5.77 -37.50
N LEU A 768 -26.05 -7.03 -37.32
CA LEU A 768 -25.91 -8.08 -38.34
C LEU A 768 -26.59 -7.68 -39.66
N SER A 769 -27.83 -7.18 -39.60
CA SER A 769 -28.57 -6.71 -40.79
C SER A 769 -27.95 -5.48 -41.48
N ARG A 770 -27.06 -4.75 -40.80
CA ARG A 770 -26.36 -3.57 -41.33
C ARG A 770 -25.01 -3.92 -41.95
N VAL A 771 -24.40 -5.01 -41.48
CA VAL A 771 -23.02 -5.44 -41.77
C VAL A 771 -22.99 -6.57 -42.80
N ASN A 772 -23.92 -7.53 -42.75
CA ASN A 772 -23.99 -8.61 -43.74
C ASN A 772 -24.64 -8.12 -45.04
N LYS A 773 -23.91 -8.26 -46.15
CA LYS A 773 -24.47 -8.21 -47.51
C LYS A 773 -24.17 -9.47 -48.36
N THR A 774 -23.27 -10.32 -47.89
CA THR A 774 -22.97 -11.66 -48.41
C THR A 774 -22.40 -12.47 -47.24
N GLU A 775 -22.95 -13.66 -47.04
CA GLU A 775 -22.66 -14.60 -45.94
C GLU A 775 -22.89 -13.97 -44.55
#